data_AF-A0A433KHG1-F1
#
_entry.id   AF-A0A433KHG1-F1
#
_cell.length_a   1.000
_cell.length_b   1.000
_cell.length_c   1.000
_cell.angle_alpha   90.00
_cell.angle_beta   90.00
_cell.angle_gamma   90.00
#
_symmetry.space_group_name_H-M   'P 1'
#
loop_
_entity.id
_entity.type
_entity.pdbx_description
1 polymer ?
#
loop_
_entity_poly.entity_id
_entity_poly.type
_entity_poly.pdbx_seq_one_letter_code
_entity_poly.pdbx_strand_id
1 'polypeptide(L)'
;MIKIRQLTHFFASIKSWRWGYKTPVWFAAVWLAYFMGFFSPTVLAQEDALRIQSTAFAEESARLLGAGQQRAAIIEALKGLPESFTDDVISDYPDAWLAFYRAATALIIVTPYHGDMVAVANRERTRVAFKGTMMGDELELASVAPSVLWDAVNNQEIAVVANATETNDDSRMFGYELSASPGSALFSVSGAGSPEIKLFDSQDGTEVVSLQIPPQPIPVGVSPIGISPDGTRFAVASMNRILVWDLATPEAPRTVIPQLSGQEHLVFSQAVWTSEGSFLVAYTWFGGPSQGQFGIAIVHEDGTAQSLDGEGPRIIWAASQSAPVVVELLVAEGEWLVRDLQLNILGRIPGDVEPVSFARNQTAIVATQAIGGMFGGAYTFEPVAIYGLDGTPLDLQPEDYLGFSDFVFNETGQVQAVIGPTELNATHLSEAAPSAADLYTRIMDSLTTEEEDLITAQGIGSSGATPDASQMSILQSDRIADEAELAMLNGKRHEAIILALSAFPSMPNHEDFETFERAHRALFRAYASRPAHFERPDDFLTVFMSRARYGPLGRTALYRQFELEDSTRTTVLTRAAIVDLRSNHTREIDLTEIDQRGFTDLHFTPDGLAFAGVGRSDGRVHVFDTSTGEVTRVFDASGDSTHTKTVQIGFSPDGQYFLATVGHVFDSKFALWATETGRLVYSGVPFEGSATPLGWSNEGSILVVEFVTRLDEVSGPDNLVVWQPEGGTSTLPLIREDGRPVDHCQYSAISHTLPYLACSADAETTILNFATGSIVGTIRRADSVGRFLRDGSAIGWPNLSNPVEIDVFSVKGEPLDPIMQDYVPFGQLALLGGQILTNVATDLSGYSAQEIPTALALYEAAMAELSDDDRAQLLLARPE
;
A
#
# COMPACT_ATOMS: atom_id res chain seq x y z
N MET A 1 29.75 -12.14 -13.14
CA MET A 1 30.35 -11.85 -14.48
C MET A 1 31.87 -11.68 -14.51
N ILE A 2 32.54 -11.32 -13.41
CA ILE A 2 34.02 -11.12 -13.35
C ILE A 2 34.81 -12.43 -13.60
N LYS A 3 34.31 -13.57 -13.11
CA LYS A 3 34.90 -14.91 -13.35
C LYS A 3 34.88 -15.33 -14.83
N ILE A 4 33.88 -14.91 -15.62
CA ILE A 4 33.77 -15.22 -17.07
C ILE A 4 34.70 -14.33 -17.93
N ARG A 5 34.93 -13.07 -17.52
CA ARG A 5 35.90 -12.16 -18.19
C ARG A 5 37.36 -12.58 -17.99
N GLN A 6 37.70 -13.15 -16.83
CA GLN A 6 39.02 -13.73 -16.60
C GLN A 6 39.26 -15.00 -17.43
N LEU A 7 38.23 -15.83 -17.62
CA LEU A 7 38.26 -17.01 -18.49
C LEU A 7 38.51 -16.66 -19.97
N THR A 8 37.88 -15.60 -20.49
CA THR A 8 38.07 -15.16 -21.89
C THR A 8 39.47 -14.57 -22.15
N HIS A 9 40.04 -13.83 -21.18
CA HIS A 9 41.43 -13.38 -21.26
C HIS A 9 42.44 -14.53 -21.14
N PHE A 10 42.14 -15.53 -20.31
CA PHE A 10 42.99 -16.71 -20.14
C PHE A 10 43.02 -17.59 -21.41
N PHE A 11 41.87 -17.86 -22.04
CA PHE A 11 41.82 -18.60 -23.32
C PHE A 11 42.43 -17.82 -24.50
N ALA A 12 42.38 -16.48 -24.48
CA ALA A 12 43.08 -15.65 -25.45
C ALA A 12 44.62 -15.76 -25.29
N SER A 13 45.12 -15.92 -24.05
CA SER A 13 46.56 -16.14 -23.79
C SER A 13 47.07 -17.50 -24.30
N ILE A 14 46.24 -18.55 -24.25
CA ILE A 14 46.60 -19.91 -24.69
C ILE A 14 46.83 -20.01 -26.20
N LYS A 15 46.18 -19.17 -27.02
CA LYS A 15 46.41 -19.11 -28.48
C LYS A 15 47.79 -18.57 -28.88
N SER A 16 48.53 -17.95 -27.96
CA SER A 16 49.88 -17.40 -28.24
C SER A 16 51.04 -18.38 -27.99
N TRP A 17 50.77 -19.55 -27.40
CA TRP A 17 51.80 -20.54 -27.07
C TRP A 17 52.02 -21.53 -28.22
N ARG A 18 53.11 -21.32 -28.99
CA ARG A 18 53.64 -22.33 -29.91
C ARG A 18 54.28 -23.47 -29.12
N TRP A 19 53.70 -24.66 -29.24
CA TRP A 19 54.16 -25.87 -28.58
C TRP A 19 55.56 -26.29 -29.05
N GLY A 20 56.56 -26.09 -28.20
CA GLY A 20 57.86 -26.75 -28.25
C GLY A 20 57.94 -27.77 -27.10
N TYR A 21 57.85 -29.04 -27.46
CA TYR A 21 58.01 -30.27 -26.67
C TYR A 21 58.45 -30.18 -25.19
N LYS A 22 57.66 -30.90 -24.36
CA LYS A 22 57.88 -31.36 -22.97
C LYS A 22 57.28 -30.53 -21.83
N THR A 23 55.95 -30.39 -21.81
CA THR A 23 55.20 -30.44 -20.55
C THR A 23 54.73 -31.89 -20.34
N PRO A 24 55.03 -32.53 -19.19
CA PRO A 24 54.61 -33.91 -18.95
C PRO A 24 53.10 -33.96 -18.73
N VAL A 25 52.43 -34.94 -19.34
CA VAL A 25 50.99 -35.23 -19.25
C VAL A 25 50.45 -35.23 -17.81
N TRP A 26 51.32 -35.49 -16.83
CA TRP A 26 51.00 -35.43 -15.40
C TRP A 26 50.63 -34.01 -14.91
N PHE A 27 51.21 -32.94 -15.47
CA PHE A 27 50.87 -31.56 -15.10
C PHE A 27 49.46 -31.16 -15.56
N ALA A 28 49.05 -31.63 -16.75
CA ALA A 28 47.69 -31.44 -17.24
C ALA A 28 46.69 -32.30 -16.46
N ALA A 29 47.05 -33.52 -16.05
CA ALA A 29 46.20 -34.39 -15.22
C ALA A 29 46.03 -33.86 -13.79
N VAL A 30 47.08 -33.30 -13.18
CA VAL A 30 46.98 -32.65 -11.87
C VAL A 30 46.13 -31.38 -11.95
N TRP A 31 46.28 -30.57 -13.00
CA TRP A 31 45.42 -29.39 -13.20
C TRP A 31 43.97 -29.75 -13.50
N LEU A 32 43.71 -30.82 -14.28
CA LEU A 32 42.35 -31.33 -14.51
C LEU A 32 41.74 -31.89 -13.22
N ALA A 33 42.53 -32.58 -12.39
CA ALA A 33 42.10 -33.07 -11.08
C ALA A 33 41.89 -31.93 -10.07
N TYR A 34 42.67 -30.85 -10.16
CA TYR A 34 42.48 -29.63 -9.35
C TYR A 34 41.23 -28.87 -9.79
N PHE A 35 40.95 -28.78 -11.10
CA PHE A 35 39.72 -28.20 -11.65
C PHE A 35 38.48 -29.08 -11.37
N MET A 36 38.59 -30.40 -11.48
CA MET A 36 37.50 -31.34 -11.15
C MET A 36 37.27 -31.44 -9.63
N GLY A 37 38.27 -31.15 -8.80
CA GLY A 37 38.11 -31.02 -7.35
C GLY A 37 37.35 -29.76 -6.94
N PHE A 38 37.57 -28.63 -7.64
CA PHE A 38 36.81 -27.38 -7.44
C PHE A 38 35.37 -27.45 -7.97
N PHE A 39 35.10 -28.29 -8.97
CA PHE A 39 33.75 -28.57 -9.50
C PHE A 39 33.29 -29.99 -9.13
N SER A 40 33.67 -30.47 -7.94
CA SER A 40 33.09 -31.71 -7.42
C SER A 40 31.61 -31.46 -7.10
N PRO A 41 30.67 -32.33 -7.51
CA PRO A 41 29.25 -32.20 -7.18
C PRO A 41 29.00 -32.02 -5.68
N THR A 42 29.89 -32.58 -4.83
CA THR A 42 29.83 -32.45 -3.37
C THR A 42 30.19 -31.06 -2.87
N VAL A 43 31.09 -30.34 -3.54
CA VAL A 43 31.49 -28.98 -3.17
C VAL A 43 30.41 -28.00 -3.60
N LEU A 44 29.87 -28.17 -4.81
CA LEU A 44 28.73 -27.37 -5.30
C LEU A 44 27.48 -27.59 -4.42
N ALA A 45 27.16 -28.84 -4.08
CA ALA A 45 26.03 -29.13 -3.19
C ALA A 45 26.22 -28.56 -1.77
N GLN A 46 27.47 -28.48 -1.28
CA GLN A 46 27.76 -27.88 0.01
C GLN A 46 27.66 -26.35 -0.03
N GLU A 47 28.13 -25.71 -1.11
CA GLU A 47 27.96 -24.26 -1.35
C GLU A 47 26.47 -23.89 -1.47
N ASP A 48 25.68 -24.68 -2.18
CA ASP A 48 24.22 -24.48 -2.31
C ASP A 48 23.50 -24.67 -0.96
N ALA A 49 23.91 -25.66 -0.16
CA ALA A 49 23.33 -25.89 1.16
C ALA A 49 23.60 -24.74 2.15
N LEU A 50 24.80 -24.16 2.12
CA LEU A 50 25.14 -22.99 2.96
C LEU A 50 24.33 -21.76 2.56
N ARG A 51 24.10 -21.55 1.26
CA ARG A 51 23.27 -20.45 0.77
C ARG A 51 21.81 -20.60 1.19
N ILE A 52 21.25 -21.81 1.09
CA ILE A 52 19.87 -22.08 1.54
C ILE A 52 19.73 -21.80 3.05
N GLN A 53 20.68 -22.24 3.88
CA GLN A 53 20.68 -21.92 5.32
C GLN A 53 20.78 -20.42 5.57
N SER A 54 21.67 -19.73 4.85
CA SER A 54 21.85 -18.28 4.96
C SER A 54 20.56 -17.51 4.65
N THR A 55 19.85 -17.88 3.57
CA THR A 55 18.55 -17.27 3.22
C THR A 55 17.50 -17.54 4.31
N ALA A 56 17.44 -18.76 4.87
CA ALA A 56 16.49 -19.07 5.94
C ALA A 56 16.70 -18.22 7.20
N PHE A 57 17.96 -17.97 7.59
CA PHE A 57 18.30 -17.04 8.67
C PHE A 57 17.89 -15.60 8.36
N ALA A 58 18.00 -15.19 7.09
CA ALA A 58 17.56 -13.87 6.63
C ALA A 58 16.03 -13.70 6.75
N GLU A 59 15.25 -14.71 6.37
CA GLU A 59 13.79 -14.71 6.49
C GLU A 59 13.34 -14.62 7.96
N GLU A 60 13.92 -15.43 8.85
CA GLU A 60 13.59 -15.39 10.27
C GLU A 60 14.01 -14.05 10.91
N SER A 61 15.15 -13.49 10.49
CA SER A 61 15.57 -12.15 10.90
C SER A 61 14.51 -11.10 10.53
N ALA A 62 14.00 -11.12 9.29
CA ALA A 62 12.95 -10.21 8.86
C ALA A 62 11.66 -10.37 9.69
N ARG A 63 11.27 -11.61 10.02
CA ARG A 63 10.11 -11.89 10.88
C ARG A 63 10.28 -11.32 12.29
N LEU A 64 11.45 -11.51 12.89
CA LEU A 64 11.77 -10.98 14.22
C LEU A 64 11.79 -9.45 14.21
N LEU A 65 12.30 -8.83 13.15
CA LEU A 65 12.31 -7.37 12.98
C LEU A 65 10.89 -6.81 12.89
N GLY A 66 10.02 -7.44 12.11
CA GLY A 66 8.60 -7.07 12.00
C GLY A 66 7.79 -7.23 13.29
N ALA A 67 8.29 -8.04 14.24
CA ALA A 67 7.75 -8.17 15.59
C ALA A 67 8.38 -7.19 16.61
N GLY A 68 9.20 -6.23 16.14
CA GLY A 68 9.91 -5.27 16.98
C GLY A 68 11.10 -5.86 17.76
N GLN A 69 11.50 -7.11 17.48
CA GLN A 69 12.58 -7.80 18.19
C GLN A 69 13.94 -7.56 17.52
N GLN A 70 14.36 -6.29 17.44
CA GLN A 70 15.55 -5.88 16.69
C GLN A 70 16.81 -6.67 17.04
N ARG A 71 17.11 -6.82 18.34
CA ARG A 71 18.34 -7.51 18.78
C ARG A 71 18.35 -8.97 18.38
N ALA A 72 17.21 -9.66 18.47
CA ALA A 72 17.06 -11.03 18.01
C ALA A 72 17.21 -11.13 16.49
N ALA A 73 16.63 -10.20 15.74
CA ALA A 73 16.76 -10.13 14.28
C ALA A 73 18.22 -9.96 13.84
N ILE A 74 19.00 -9.10 14.52
CA ILE A 74 20.43 -8.91 14.24
C ILE A 74 21.19 -10.22 14.46
N ILE A 75 20.97 -10.88 15.60
CA ILE A 75 21.63 -12.14 15.93
C ILE A 75 21.29 -13.22 14.90
N GLU A 76 20.03 -13.31 14.49
CA GLU A 76 19.59 -14.30 13.51
C GLU A 76 20.23 -14.06 12.14
N ALA A 77 20.29 -12.81 11.67
CA ALA A 77 20.97 -12.49 10.42
C ALA A 77 22.49 -12.79 10.47
N LEU A 78 23.14 -12.55 11.62
CA LEU A 78 24.55 -12.88 11.81
C LEU A 78 24.82 -14.38 11.74
N LYS A 79 23.88 -15.25 12.17
CA LYS A 79 23.99 -16.70 11.96
C LYS A 79 24.06 -17.05 10.47
N GLY A 80 23.39 -16.27 9.62
CA GLY A 80 23.41 -16.41 8.16
C GLY A 80 24.71 -15.96 7.48
N LEU A 81 25.63 -15.34 8.21
CA LEU A 81 26.89 -14.82 7.70
C LEU A 81 28.10 -15.63 8.20
N PRO A 82 29.18 -15.74 7.43
CA PRO A 82 30.40 -16.40 7.87
C PRO A 82 31.11 -15.60 8.97
N GLU A 83 31.79 -16.27 9.90
CA GLU A 83 32.54 -15.63 11.00
C GLU A 83 33.52 -14.53 10.54
N SER A 84 34.17 -14.73 9.39
CA SER A 84 35.07 -13.74 8.80
C SER A 84 34.36 -12.89 7.75
N PHE A 85 34.01 -11.65 8.11
CA PHE A 85 33.43 -10.69 7.17
C PHE A 85 34.51 -10.10 6.24
N THR A 86 34.31 -10.22 4.92
CA THR A 86 35.10 -9.56 3.87
C THR A 86 34.15 -8.98 2.84
N ASP A 87 34.60 -8.03 2.00
CA ASP A 87 33.74 -7.42 0.97
C ASP A 87 33.11 -8.47 0.02
N ASP A 88 33.79 -9.62 -0.18
CA ASP A 88 33.29 -10.72 -1.00
C ASP A 88 32.06 -11.42 -0.37
N VAL A 89 31.90 -11.39 0.97
CA VAL A 89 30.77 -12.00 1.72
C VAL A 89 29.44 -11.41 1.29
N ILE A 90 29.40 -10.11 1.01
CA ILE A 90 28.20 -9.40 0.54
C ILE A 90 27.67 -10.04 -0.75
N SER A 91 28.58 -10.44 -1.65
CA SER A 91 28.21 -11.05 -2.93
C SER A 91 27.88 -12.55 -2.83
N ASP A 92 28.39 -13.24 -1.82
CA ASP A 92 28.19 -14.67 -1.63
C ASP A 92 26.94 -14.99 -0.79
N TYR A 93 26.55 -14.09 0.11
CA TYR A 93 25.41 -14.20 1.04
C TYR A 93 24.55 -12.92 1.09
N PRO A 94 23.96 -12.50 -0.05
CA PRO A 94 23.29 -11.21 -0.16
C PRO A 94 22.05 -11.08 0.74
N ASP A 95 21.26 -12.14 0.92
CA ASP A 95 20.01 -12.10 1.69
C ASP A 95 20.30 -11.88 3.19
N ALA A 96 21.22 -12.66 3.76
CA ALA A 96 21.62 -12.52 5.16
C ALA A 96 22.32 -11.19 5.43
N TRP A 97 23.11 -10.70 4.47
CA TRP A 97 23.72 -9.38 4.59
C TRP A 97 22.68 -8.27 4.57
N LEU A 98 21.70 -8.34 3.67
CA LEU A 98 20.60 -7.39 3.61
C LEU A 98 19.77 -7.42 4.90
N ALA A 99 19.40 -8.60 5.38
CA ALA A 99 18.67 -8.77 6.64
C ALA A 99 19.44 -8.20 7.83
N PHE A 100 20.75 -8.48 7.91
CA PHE A 100 21.64 -7.90 8.92
C PHE A 100 21.65 -6.38 8.84
N TYR A 101 21.85 -5.82 7.65
CA TYR A 101 21.91 -4.38 7.45
C TYR A 101 20.61 -3.71 7.86
N ARG A 102 19.46 -4.26 7.43
CA ARG A 102 18.13 -3.76 7.81
C ARG A 102 17.92 -3.82 9.32
N ALA A 103 18.16 -4.97 9.95
CA ALA A 103 17.99 -5.12 11.39
C ALA A 103 18.93 -4.19 12.18
N ALA A 104 20.18 -4.04 11.75
CA ALA A 104 21.19 -3.22 12.41
C ALA A 104 20.99 -1.71 12.22
N THR A 105 20.28 -1.30 11.17
CA THR A 105 20.00 0.12 10.87
C THR A 105 18.57 0.54 11.15
N ALA A 106 17.66 -0.41 11.43
CA ALA A 106 16.27 -0.15 11.78
C ALA A 106 16.16 0.73 13.03
N LEU A 107 15.16 1.61 13.03
CA LEU A 107 14.80 2.41 14.19
C LEU A 107 13.54 1.84 14.83
N ILE A 108 13.73 1.10 15.94
CA ILE A 108 12.63 0.48 16.67
C ILE A 108 12.34 1.27 17.94
N ILE A 109 11.24 2.00 17.93
CA ILE A 109 10.76 2.78 19.07
C ILE A 109 9.67 1.99 19.78
N VAL A 110 9.74 1.94 21.11
CA VAL A 110 8.68 1.34 21.95
C VAL A 110 8.16 2.42 22.87
N THR A 111 6.88 2.77 22.73
CA THR A 111 6.24 3.82 23.51
C THR A 111 5.22 3.28 24.51
N PRO A 112 4.98 3.97 25.62
CA PRO A 112 3.87 3.66 26.54
C PRO A 112 2.52 4.16 26.02
N TYR A 113 2.49 4.84 24.87
CA TYR A 113 1.29 5.43 24.30
C TYR A 113 0.50 4.39 23.51
N HIS A 114 -0.79 4.63 23.31
CA HIS A 114 -1.69 3.78 22.54
C HIS A 114 -2.34 4.58 21.39
N GLY A 115 -2.85 3.88 20.37
CA GLY A 115 -3.48 4.49 19.19
C GLY A 115 -2.54 4.73 18.02
N ASP A 116 -3.11 5.15 16.89
CA ASP A 116 -2.40 5.47 15.65
C ASP A 116 -1.60 6.76 15.79
N MET A 117 -0.44 6.82 15.14
CA MET A 117 0.48 7.93 15.28
C MET A 117 1.09 8.33 13.92
N VAL A 118 1.52 9.58 13.85
CA VAL A 118 2.42 10.06 12.79
C VAL A 118 3.77 10.33 13.43
N ALA A 119 4.84 9.90 12.76
CA ALA A 119 6.20 10.03 13.26
C ALA A 119 7.15 10.50 12.15
N VAL A 120 8.04 11.42 12.49
CA VAL A 120 9.12 11.89 11.62
C VAL A 120 10.45 11.78 12.36
N ALA A 121 11.46 11.24 11.68
CA ALA A 121 12.83 11.23 12.17
C ALA A 121 13.59 12.48 11.69
N ASN A 122 14.51 12.96 12.51
CA ASN A 122 15.51 13.90 12.03
C ASN A 122 16.45 13.22 11.02
N ARG A 123 17.21 14.03 10.27
CA ARG A 123 18.14 13.57 9.23
C ARG A 123 19.13 12.51 9.73
N GLU A 124 19.65 12.65 10.95
CA GLU A 124 20.62 11.71 11.55
C GLU A 124 19.96 10.49 12.20
N ARG A 125 18.62 10.40 12.21
CA ARG A 125 17.83 9.32 12.83
C ARG A 125 18.15 9.10 14.32
N THR A 126 18.52 10.17 15.01
CA THR A 126 18.81 10.19 16.45
C THR A 126 17.65 10.76 17.27
N ARG A 127 16.72 11.46 16.61
CA ARG A 127 15.54 12.08 17.22
C ARG A 127 14.33 11.74 16.39
N VAL A 128 13.23 11.44 17.07
CA VAL A 128 11.93 11.25 16.42
C VAL A 128 10.93 12.16 17.09
N ALA A 129 10.21 12.93 16.29
CA ALA A 129 9.01 13.61 16.75
C ALA A 129 7.83 12.75 16.32
N PHE A 130 6.93 12.46 17.26
CA PHE A 130 5.69 11.77 16.94
C PHE A 130 4.51 12.41 17.65
N LYS A 131 3.31 12.14 17.14
CA LYS A 131 2.05 12.62 17.70
C LYS A 131 0.97 11.55 17.48
N GLY A 132 0.09 11.38 18.47
CA GLY A 132 -1.13 10.60 18.31
C GLY A 132 -2.11 11.29 17.38
N THR A 133 -2.71 10.54 16.46
CA THR A 133 -3.79 11.03 15.60
C THR A 133 -5.14 10.68 16.19
N MET A 134 -6.03 11.66 16.34
CA MET A 134 -7.43 11.38 16.59
C MET A 134 -8.12 11.05 15.26
N MET A 135 -8.81 9.92 15.24
CA MET A 135 -10.07 9.82 14.52
C MET A 135 -11.17 9.83 15.62
N GLY A 136 -12.28 10.53 15.41
CA GLY A 136 -13.45 10.52 16.34
C GLY A 136 -13.52 11.66 17.38
N ASP A 137 -14.68 11.81 18.03
CA ASP A 137 -15.04 12.97 18.87
C ASP A 137 -14.55 12.87 20.36
N GLU A 138 -13.93 13.98 20.79
CA GLU A 138 -13.63 14.58 22.12
C GLU A 138 -13.36 13.77 23.43
N LEU A 139 -13.76 12.51 23.63
CA LEU A 139 -13.81 11.93 25.00
C LEU A 139 -12.68 10.96 25.41
N GLU A 140 -11.66 10.77 24.58
CA GLU A 140 -10.49 9.93 24.84
C GLU A 140 -9.18 10.74 25.02
N LEU A 141 -9.26 12.01 25.45
CA LEU A 141 -8.08 12.87 25.67
C LEU A 141 -6.99 12.29 26.61
N ALA A 142 -7.32 11.25 27.39
CA ALA A 142 -6.38 10.59 28.30
C ALA A 142 -5.55 9.45 27.65
N SER A 143 -5.93 8.97 26.46
CA SER A 143 -5.26 7.86 25.74
C SER A 143 -4.48 8.31 24.50
N VAL A 144 -4.73 9.52 23.99
CA VAL A 144 -4.07 10.07 22.80
C VAL A 144 -2.66 10.59 23.13
N ALA A 145 -1.65 10.10 22.41
CA ALA A 145 -0.28 10.55 22.59
C ALA A 145 -0.14 12.06 22.31
N PRO A 146 0.45 12.84 23.23
CA PRO A 146 0.78 14.23 22.95
C PRO A 146 1.83 14.32 21.82
N SER A 147 2.14 15.54 21.36
CA SER A 147 3.33 15.71 20.51
C SER A 147 4.56 15.54 21.37
N VAL A 148 5.36 14.52 21.06
CA VAL A 148 6.53 14.12 21.84
C VAL A 148 7.77 14.16 20.98
N LEU A 149 8.83 14.69 21.55
CA LEU A 149 10.19 14.50 21.08
C LEU A 149 10.83 13.31 21.80
N TRP A 150 11.39 12.40 21.03
CA TRP A 150 11.91 11.12 21.49
C TRP A 150 13.39 10.96 21.14
N ASP A 151 14.16 10.41 22.08
CA ASP A 151 15.53 9.95 21.84
C ASP A 151 15.48 8.57 21.20
N ALA A 152 15.73 8.53 19.90
CA ALA A 152 15.68 7.32 19.12
C ALA A 152 16.80 6.33 19.47
N VAL A 153 17.92 6.82 20.02
CA VAL A 153 19.10 6.00 20.36
C VAL A 153 18.90 5.29 21.69
N ASN A 154 18.37 6.01 22.69
CA ASN A 154 18.16 5.47 24.03
C ASN A 154 16.74 4.94 24.26
N ASN A 155 15.87 5.09 23.27
CA ASN A 155 14.45 4.77 23.31
C ASN A 155 13.73 5.37 24.54
N GLN A 156 13.84 6.69 24.69
CA GLN A 156 13.30 7.43 25.83
C GLN A 156 12.67 8.75 25.41
N GLU A 157 11.63 9.16 26.12
CA GLU A 157 11.03 10.48 25.98
C GLU A 157 12.02 11.58 26.37
N ILE A 158 12.17 12.59 25.51
CA ILE A 158 12.93 13.81 25.80
C ILE A 158 12.00 14.88 26.37
N ALA A 159 10.92 15.18 25.63
CA ALA A 159 9.98 16.24 25.99
C ALA A 159 8.60 16.03 25.37
N VAL A 160 7.57 16.36 26.13
CA VAL A 160 6.24 16.66 25.60
C VAL A 160 6.24 18.11 25.13
N VAL A 161 6.14 18.33 23.82
CA VAL A 161 6.27 19.67 23.21
C VAL A 161 4.93 20.35 22.97
N ALA A 162 3.86 19.57 22.83
CA ALA A 162 2.50 20.09 22.82
C ALA A 162 1.53 19.04 23.35
N ASN A 163 0.60 19.47 24.21
CA ASN A 163 -0.42 18.59 24.75
C ASN A 163 -1.39 18.13 23.65
N ALA A 164 -2.04 16.98 23.85
CA ALA A 164 -3.02 16.44 22.91
C ALA A 164 -4.13 17.46 22.57
N THR A 165 -4.59 18.25 23.54
CA THR A 165 -5.61 19.30 23.34
C THR A 165 -5.17 20.44 22.42
N GLU A 166 -3.89 20.82 22.42
CA GLU A 166 -3.38 21.94 21.61
C GLU A 166 -3.19 21.54 20.14
N THR A 167 -3.14 20.24 19.87
CA THR A 167 -2.74 19.71 18.58
C THR A 167 -3.87 19.03 17.83
N ASN A 168 -5.06 18.89 18.44
CA ASN A 168 -6.19 18.09 17.92
C ASN A 168 -7.45 18.93 17.62
N ASP A 169 -7.32 20.17 17.14
CA ASP A 169 -8.47 21.06 16.89
C ASP A 169 -9.30 20.58 15.66
N ASP A 170 -10.60 20.32 15.87
CA ASP A 170 -11.55 19.54 15.03
C ASP A 170 -11.99 20.19 13.70
N SER A 171 -11.18 21.06 13.12
CA SER A 171 -11.57 21.75 11.90
C SER A 171 -11.30 20.91 10.64
N ARG A 172 -12.37 20.47 9.98
CA ARG A 172 -12.38 19.72 8.71
C ARG A 172 -11.62 20.44 7.59
N MET A 173 -10.30 20.28 7.53
CA MET A 173 -9.42 20.43 6.35
C MET A 173 -8.18 19.53 6.49
N PHE A 174 -7.69 19.03 5.36
CA PHE A 174 -6.66 17.98 5.26
C PHE A 174 -5.28 18.41 5.81
N GLY A 175 -4.69 17.58 6.67
CA GLY A 175 -3.24 17.49 6.90
C GLY A 175 -2.73 18.09 8.22
N TYR A 176 -2.30 17.23 9.15
CA TYR A 176 -1.30 17.58 10.17
C TYR A 176 0.08 17.20 9.61
N GLU A 177 1.09 18.06 9.74
CA GLU A 177 2.44 17.79 9.19
C GLU A 177 3.53 18.06 10.24
N LEU A 178 4.51 17.15 10.32
CA LEU A 178 5.70 17.30 11.16
C LEU A 178 6.92 17.46 10.24
N SER A 179 7.37 18.69 10.02
CA SER A 179 8.56 18.95 9.18
C SER A 179 9.82 19.14 10.02
N ALA A 180 10.97 18.64 9.53
CA ALA A 180 12.28 18.83 10.17
C ALA A 180 13.18 19.76 9.33
N SER A 181 14.05 20.54 10.00
CA SER A 181 15.02 21.41 9.31
C SER A 181 16.16 20.63 8.67
N PRO A 182 16.74 21.10 7.55
CA PRO A 182 18.01 20.61 7.04
C PRO A 182 19.11 20.73 8.10
N GLY A 183 19.75 19.61 8.46
CA GLY A 183 20.77 19.59 9.52
C GLY A 183 20.22 19.57 10.96
N SER A 184 18.93 19.20 11.09
CA SER A 184 18.25 18.76 12.30
C SER A 184 18.11 19.71 13.49
N ALA A 185 18.36 21.01 13.39
CA ALA A 185 18.17 21.91 14.55
C ALA A 185 16.70 22.08 15.00
N LEU A 186 15.72 22.02 14.09
CA LEU A 186 14.33 22.35 14.38
C LEU A 186 13.33 21.34 13.82
N PHE A 187 12.15 21.27 14.43
CA PHE A 187 10.96 20.65 13.86
C PHE A 187 9.71 21.49 14.11
N SER A 188 8.68 21.34 13.25
CA SER A 188 7.43 22.09 13.33
C SER A 188 6.26 21.24 13.78
N VAL A 189 5.36 21.83 14.58
CA VAL A 189 4.05 21.25 14.89
C VAL A 189 2.98 22.29 14.55
N SER A 190 1.97 21.88 13.77
CA SER A 190 0.81 22.70 13.46
C SER A 190 -0.48 21.89 13.58
N GLY A 191 -1.47 22.45 14.28
CA GLY A 191 -2.82 21.91 14.34
C GLY A 191 -3.69 22.39 13.18
N ALA A 192 -4.66 21.58 12.76
CA ALA A 192 -5.65 21.97 11.75
C ALA A 192 -6.47 23.18 12.25
N GLY A 193 -6.42 24.30 11.52
CA GLY A 193 -7.15 25.53 11.88
C GLY A 193 -6.47 26.40 12.94
N SER A 194 -5.32 25.97 13.48
CA SER A 194 -4.51 26.81 14.38
C SER A 194 -4.09 28.11 13.67
N PRO A 195 -4.23 29.28 14.32
CA PRO A 195 -3.71 30.54 13.78
C PRO A 195 -2.18 30.63 13.89
N GLU A 196 -1.52 29.61 14.42
CA GLU A 196 -0.08 29.58 14.63
C GLU A 196 0.57 28.24 14.27
N ILE A 197 1.85 28.31 13.89
CA ILE A 197 2.74 27.17 13.71
C ILE A 197 3.89 27.31 14.70
N LYS A 198 4.11 26.27 15.51
CA LYS A 198 5.18 26.27 16.52
C LYS A 198 6.39 25.51 16.00
N LEU A 199 7.58 26.08 16.20
CA LEU A 199 8.86 25.44 15.93
C LEU A 199 9.57 25.13 17.24
N PHE A 200 10.14 23.94 17.32
CA PHE A 200 10.82 23.41 18.49
C PHE A 200 12.25 23.01 18.16
N ASP A 201 13.15 23.13 19.13
CA ASP A 201 14.51 22.62 19.05
C ASP A 201 14.48 21.08 19.14
N SER A 202 15.15 20.41 18.21
CA SER A 202 15.12 18.94 18.15
C SER A 202 16.00 18.26 19.21
N GLN A 203 16.88 18.99 19.90
CA GLN A 203 17.78 18.44 20.90
C GLN A 203 17.07 18.25 22.23
N ASP A 204 16.28 19.23 22.65
CA ASP A 204 15.65 19.29 23.96
C ASP A 204 14.14 19.56 23.94
N GLY A 205 13.55 19.83 22.77
CA GLY A 205 12.11 20.06 22.61
C GLY A 205 11.67 21.45 23.05
N THR A 206 12.59 22.39 23.27
CA THR A 206 12.23 23.76 23.66
C THR A 206 11.57 24.50 22.50
N GLU A 207 10.49 25.24 22.78
CA GLU A 207 9.85 26.10 21.78
C GLU A 207 10.81 27.23 21.40
N VAL A 208 11.16 27.31 20.11
CA VAL A 208 12.08 28.32 19.57
C VAL A 208 11.30 29.53 19.05
N VAL A 209 10.19 29.29 18.34
CA VAL A 209 9.35 30.35 17.79
C VAL A 209 7.92 29.88 17.53
N SER A 210 6.95 30.75 17.79
CA SER A 210 5.57 30.64 17.31
C SER A 210 5.33 31.63 16.16
N LEU A 211 4.95 31.10 15.00
CA LEU A 211 4.70 31.86 13.77
C LEU A 211 3.20 32.08 13.62
N GLN A 212 2.77 33.33 13.74
CA GLN A 212 1.36 33.70 13.57
C GLN A 212 0.99 33.79 12.10
N ILE A 213 -0.02 33.02 11.69
CA ILE A 213 -0.59 33.02 10.35
C ILE A 213 -1.56 34.21 10.25
N PRO A 214 -1.31 35.20 9.38
CA PRO A 214 -2.22 36.31 9.21
C PRO A 214 -3.61 35.84 8.76
N PRO A 215 -4.69 36.57 9.09
CA PRO A 215 -6.04 36.24 8.61
C PRO A 215 -6.07 36.11 7.09
N GLN A 216 -6.55 34.97 6.60
CA GLN A 216 -6.61 34.69 5.17
C GLN A 216 -7.94 35.19 4.58
N PRO A 217 -7.97 35.86 3.42
CA PRO A 217 -9.19 36.30 2.76
C PRO A 217 -10.23 35.20 2.45
N ILE A 218 -9.81 33.93 2.45
CA ILE A 218 -10.69 32.76 2.30
C ILE A 218 -10.29 31.78 3.42
N PRO A 219 -11.24 31.23 4.20
CA PRO A 219 -10.97 30.26 5.26
C PRO A 219 -10.65 28.90 4.62
N VAL A 220 -9.40 28.73 4.18
CA VAL A 220 -8.90 27.49 3.55
C VAL A 220 -7.63 27.05 4.25
N GLY A 221 -7.40 25.75 4.23
CA GLY A 221 -6.32 25.08 4.92
C GLY A 221 -5.00 25.62 4.42
N VAL A 222 -4.10 25.81 5.36
CA VAL A 222 -2.72 26.20 5.11
C VAL A 222 -1.88 24.94 5.30
N SER A 223 -1.13 24.56 4.28
CA SER A 223 -0.26 23.38 4.33
C SER A 223 1.18 23.87 4.57
N PRO A 224 1.86 23.41 5.62
CA PRO A 224 3.28 23.66 5.78
C PRO A 224 4.05 23.25 4.51
N ILE A 225 4.95 24.12 4.03
CA ILE A 225 5.97 23.71 3.05
C ILE A 225 7.21 23.24 3.82
N GLY A 226 7.42 23.80 5.02
CA GLY A 226 8.52 23.46 5.92
C GLY A 226 9.63 24.49 5.93
N ILE A 227 10.75 24.11 6.53
CA ILE A 227 11.95 24.95 6.68
C ILE A 227 12.74 24.96 5.36
N SER A 228 13.26 26.13 4.97
CA SER A 228 14.08 26.29 3.76
C SER A 228 15.35 25.44 3.81
N PRO A 229 15.95 25.06 2.66
CA PRO A 229 17.19 24.28 2.60
C PRO A 229 18.37 24.85 3.41
N ASP A 230 18.40 26.17 3.60
CA ASP A 230 19.42 26.87 4.39
C ASP A 230 19.10 27.01 5.89
N GLY A 231 17.93 26.53 6.33
CA GLY A 231 17.49 26.59 7.73
C GLY A 231 17.09 27.97 8.24
N THR A 232 17.04 28.99 7.37
CA THR A 232 16.83 30.39 7.79
C THR A 232 15.38 30.87 7.66
N ARG A 233 14.55 30.15 6.90
CA ARG A 233 13.17 30.55 6.59
C ARG A 233 12.20 29.40 6.82
N PHE A 234 10.95 29.74 7.07
CA PHE A 234 9.84 28.78 7.12
C PHE A 234 8.76 29.21 6.14
N ALA A 235 8.19 28.26 5.39
CA ALA A 235 7.14 28.57 4.41
C ALA A 235 5.88 27.74 4.60
N VAL A 236 4.77 28.35 4.20
CA VAL A 236 3.43 27.79 4.25
C VAL A 236 2.71 28.10 2.94
N ALA A 237 2.11 27.08 2.34
CA ALA A 237 1.25 27.22 1.17
C ALA A 237 -0.17 27.58 1.61
N SER A 238 -0.76 28.57 0.94
CA SER A 238 -2.18 28.90 1.00
C SER A 238 -2.71 28.92 -0.43
N MET A 239 -4.03 28.72 -0.63
CA MET A 239 -4.70 28.57 -1.94
C MET A 239 -3.98 29.17 -3.16
N ASN A 240 -3.60 30.45 -3.14
CA ASN A 240 -2.92 31.10 -4.27
C ASN A 240 -1.69 31.92 -3.88
N ARG A 241 -1.14 31.71 -2.68
CA ARG A 241 0.03 32.45 -2.17
C ARG A 241 0.88 31.60 -1.24
N ILE A 242 2.15 31.97 -1.12
CA ILE A 242 3.07 31.34 -0.18
C ILE A 242 3.44 32.39 0.87
N LEU A 243 3.35 32.01 2.14
CA LEU A 243 3.78 32.84 3.26
C LEU A 243 5.17 32.37 3.68
N VAL A 244 6.12 33.31 3.82
CA VAL A 244 7.52 33.01 4.14
C VAL A 244 7.96 33.85 5.32
N TRP A 245 8.37 33.22 6.41
CA TRP A 245 8.94 33.87 7.59
C TRP A 245 10.46 33.78 7.56
N ASP A 246 11.14 34.86 7.91
CA ASP A 246 12.56 34.86 8.27
C ASP A 246 12.67 34.47 9.75
N LEU A 247 13.37 33.38 10.05
CA LEU A 247 13.46 32.84 11.41
C LEU A 247 14.34 33.70 12.34
N ALA A 248 15.19 34.57 11.79
CA ALA A 248 15.91 35.56 12.59
C ALA A 248 15.02 36.75 12.99
N THR A 249 13.93 37.01 12.24
CA THR A 249 12.98 38.11 12.49
C THR A 249 11.52 37.69 12.25
N PRO A 250 10.95 36.79 13.07
CA PRO A 250 9.71 36.07 12.77
C PRO A 250 8.41 36.89 12.96
N GLU A 251 8.49 38.23 12.98
CA GLU A 251 7.37 39.11 13.34
C GLU A 251 6.22 39.08 12.31
N ALA A 252 6.52 38.96 11.02
CA ALA A 252 5.52 38.91 9.96
C ALA A 252 6.02 38.14 8.73
N PRO A 253 5.17 37.34 8.07
CA PRO A 253 5.55 36.69 6.83
C PRO A 253 5.63 37.68 5.68
N ARG A 254 6.59 37.46 4.80
CA ARG A 254 6.50 37.93 3.42
C ARG A 254 5.43 37.12 2.69
N THR A 255 4.54 37.79 1.98
CA THR A 255 3.58 37.14 1.09
C THR A 255 4.14 37.08 -0.33
N VAL A 256 4.27 35.88 -0.87
CA VAL A 256 4.66 35.61 -2.25
C VAL A 256 3.41 35.26 -3.05
N ILE A 257 3.12 36.07 -4.06
CA ILE A 257 2.01 35.84 -4.99
C ILE A 257 2.65 35.53 -6.35
N PRO A 258 2.52 34.30 -6.88
CA PRO A 258 3.12 33.94 -8.16
C PRO A 258 2.55 34.80 -9.29
N GLN A 259 3.37 35.29 -10.20
CA GLN A 259 2.96 36.07 -11.37
C GLN A 259 2.68 35.16 -12.58
N LEU A 260 1.62 34.34 -12.47
CA LEU A 260 1.12 33.45 -13.53
C LEU A 260 -0.03 34.07 -14.32
N SER A 261 -0.19 33.77 -15.61
CA SER A 261 -1.34 34.24 -16.39
C SER A 261 -2.67 33.62 -15.91
N GLY A 262 -3.72 34.44 -15.76
CA GLY A 262 -5.05 33.95 -15.34
C GLY A 262 -5.25 33.79 -13.82
N GLN A 263 -4.55 34.61 -13.02
CA GLN A 263 -4.53 34.64 -11.54
C GLN A 263 -5.88 34.47 -10.81
N GLU A 264 -6.99 34.89 -11.42
CA GLU A 264 -8.27 35.09 -10.72
C GLU A 264 -8.88 33.79 -10.17
N HIS A 265 -8.36 32.63 -10.57
CA HIS A 265 -8.90 31.32 -10.21
C HIS A 265 -7.85 30.21 -10.01
N LEU A 266 -6.66 30.54 -9.53
CA LEU A 266 -5.62 29.55 -9.22
C LEU A 266 -5.82 28.94 -7.82
N VAL A 267 -5.70 27.62 -7.71
CA VAL A 267 -5.65 26.88 -6.44
C VAL A 267 -4.43 25.95 -6.44
N PHE A 268 -3.53 26.13 -5.49
CA PHE A 268 -2.41 25.23 -5.25
C PHE A 268 -2.93 23.92 -4.66
N SER A 269 -2.49 22.82 -5.25
CA SER A 269 -2.70 21.49 -4.69
C SER A 269 -1.53 21.06 -3.82
N GLN A 270 -0.30 21.45 -4.17
CA GLN A 270 0.94 21.09 -3.47
C GLN A 270 2.02 22.17 -3.70
N ALA A 271 2.94 22.30 -2.74
CA ALA A 271 4.12 23.16 -2.87
C ALA A 271 5.31 22.61 -2.07
N VAL A 272 6.52 22.73 -2.61
CA VAL A 272 7.77 22.25 -1.98
C VAL A 272 8.91 23.25 -2.20
N TRP A 273 9.86 23.28 -1.27
CA TRP A 273 11.12 24.02 -1.47
C TRP A 273 11.98 23.35 -2.53
N THR A 274 12.60 24.16 -3.38
CA THR A 274 13.68 23.74 -4.28
C THR A 274 15.02 23.92 -3.58
N SER A 275 16.05 23.17 -4.00
CA SER A 275 17.43 23.32 -3.51
C SER A 275 18.02 24.72 -3.65
N GLU A 276 17.51 25.55 -4.56
CA GLU A 276 17.93 26.94 -4.76
C GLU A 276 17.19 27.95 -3.86
N GLY A 277 16.25 27.50 -3.03
CA GLY A 277 15.44 28.37 -2.16
C GLY A 277 14.30 29.10 -2.88
N SER A 278 13.87 28.58 -4.03
CA SER A 278 12.58 28.92 -4.68
C SER A 278 11.53 27.85 -4.36
N PHE A 279 10.29 28.03 -4.83
CA PHE A 279 9.20 27.07 -4.64
C PHE A 279 8.83 26.38 -5.94
N LEU A 280 8.57 25.08 -5.89
CA LEU A 280 7.85 24.38 -6.95
C LEU A 280 6.40 24.20 -6.50
N VAL A 281 5.44 24.61 -7.34
CA VAL A 281 4.00 24.56 -7.02
C VAL A 281 3.22 23.80 -8.08
N ALA A 282 2.31 22.94 -7.65
CA ALA A 282 1.29 22.32 -8.49
C ALA A 282 -0.02 23.06 -8.27
N TYR A 283 -0.75 23.35 -9.35
CA TYR A 283 -1.94 24.18 -9.27
C TYR A 283 -3.00 23.81 -10.31
N THR A 284 -4.24 24.21 -10.04
CA THR A 284 -5.41 24.01 -10.91
C THR A 284 -6.11 25.35 -11.19
N TRP A 285 -6.62 25.55 -12.42
CA TRP A 285 -7.46 26.70 -12.76
C TRP A 285 -8.96 26.39 -12.58
N PHE A 286 -9.67 27.28 -11.88
CA PHE A 286 -11.13 27.34 -11.82
C PHE A 286 -11.69 28.46 -12.74
N GLY A 287 -13.00 28.51 -13.01
CA GLY A 287 -13.66 29.76 -13.44
C GLY A 287 -13.52 30.31 -14.87
N GLY A 288 -12.88 29.63 -15.85
CA GLY A 288 -12.73 30.14 -17.25
C GLY A 288 -12.87 29.08 -18.36
N PRO A 289 -12.62 29.39 -19.66
CA PRO A 289 -12.64 28.39 -20.74
C PRO A 289 -11.57 27.29 -20.59
N SER A 290 -10.63 27.46 -19.64
CA SER A 290 -9.59 26.53 -19.22
C SER A 290 -9.91 25.78 -17.91
N GLN A 291 -11.18 25.67 -17.51
CA GLN A 291 -11.58 24.95 -16.29
C GLN A 291 -10.98 23.54 -16.25
N GLY A 292 -10.29 23.21 -15.15
CA GLY A 292 -9.73 21.87 -14.93
C GLY A 292 -8.41 21.60 -15.64
N GLN A 293 -7.72 22.62 -16.16
CA GLN A 293 -6.31 22.52 -16.50
C GLN A 293 -5.46 22.43 -15.22
N PHE A 294 -4.40 21.64 -15.29
CA PHE A 294 -3.40 21.47 -14.23
C PHE A 294 -2.06 21.99 -14.74
N GLY A 295 -1.27 22.56 -13.85
CA GLY A 295 0.04 23.08 -14.19
C GLY A 295 1.02 22.94 -13.04
N ILE A 296 2.31 22.99 -13.38
CA ILE A 296 3.40 23.14 -12.43
C ILE A 296 4.13 24.43 -12.76
N ALA A 297 4.57 25.15 -11.72
CA ALA A 297 5.38 26.34 -11.87
C ALA A 297 6.50 26.38 -10.85
N ILE A 298 7.61 27.00 -11.23
CA ILE A 298 8.63 27.45 -10.29
C ILE A 298 8.31 28.89 -9.94
N VAL A 299 8.20 29.16 -8.65
CA VAL A 299 7.86 30.46 -8.07
C VAL A 299 9.04 30.92 -7.23
N HIS A 300 9.63 32.04 -7.62
CA HIS A 300 10.68 32.68 -6.85
C HIS A 300 10.06 33.55 -5.75
N GLU A 301 10.83 33.88 -4.71
CA GLU A 301 10.31 34.67 -3.59
C GLU A 301 9.87 36.10 -3.96
N ASP A 302 10.38 36.66 -5.06
CA ASP A 302 9.92 37.94 -5.60
C ASP A 302 8.57 37.85 -6.32
N GLY A 303 7.98 36.65 -6.38
CA GLY A 303 6.73 36.36 -7.04
C GLY A 303 6.89 36.12 -8.53
N THR A 304 8.07 36.27 -9.11
CA THR A 304 8.30 35.85 -10.50
C THR A 304 8.07 34.35 -10.60
N ALA A 305 7.35 33.94 -11.63
CA ALA A 305 6.96 32.54 -11.80
C ALA A 305 7.17 32.11 -13.25
N GLN A 306 7.69 30.91 -13.41
CA GLN A 306 7.81 30.23 -14.70
C GLN A 306 6.86 29.03 -14.67
N SER A 307 5.73 29.13 -15.38
CA SER A 307 4.85 27.97 -15.59
C SER A 307 5.33 27.10 -16.73
N LEU A 308 4.98 25.82 -16.65
CA LEU A 308 4.99 24.92 -17.78
C LEU A 308 3.55 24.53 -18.06
N ASP A 309 2.93 25.27 -18.97
CA ASP A 309 1.56 25.01 -19.41
C ASP A 309 1.63 23.95 -20.53
N GLY A 310 1.30 22.70 -20.20
CA GLY A 310 1.29 21.60 -21.16
C GLY A 310 1.19 20.23 -20.51
N GLU A 311 0.39 19.34 -21.12
CA GLU A 311 0.13 17.93 -20.78
C GLU A 311 -0.47 17.64 -19.40
N GLY A 312 -1.78 17.31 -19.41
CA GLY A 312 -2.46 16.44 -18.45
C GLY A 312 -2.51 16.89 -16.97
N PRO A 313 -3.28 16.17 -16.13
CA PRO A 313 -3.15 16.28 -14.68
C PRO A 313 -1.77 15.79 -14.22
N ARG A 314 -1.14 16.54 -13.30
CA ARG A 314 0.19 16.25 -12.74
C ARG A 314 0.17 16.35 -11.23
N ILE A 315 1.05 15.59 -10.59
CA ILE A 315 1.23 15.56 -9.14
C ILE A 315 2.70 15.79 -8.85
N ILE A 316 3.03 16.74 -7.97
CA ILE A 316 4.39 16.88 -7.45
C ILE A 316 4.53 15.88 -6.33
N TRP A 317 5.51 15.01 -6.45
CA TRP A 317 5.70 13.96 -5.46
C TRP A 317 6.88 14.25 -4.55
N ALA A 318 8.01 14.64 -5.13
CA ALA A 318 9.17 15.03 -4.34
C ALA A 318 10.01 16.07 -5.06
N ALA A 319 10.60 17.00 -4.30
CA ALA A 319 11.71 17.82 -4.78
C ALA A 319 12.96 17.52 -3.95
N SER A 320 14.10 17.49 -4.63
CA SER A 320 15.38 17.36 -3.97
C SER A 320 15.78 18.69 -3.32
N GLN A 321 16.15 18.65 -2.04
CA GLN A 321 16.62 19.85 -1.32
C GLN A 321 18.11 20.13 -1.55
N SER A 322 18.90 19.20 -2.11
CA SER A 322 20.32 19.41 -2.41
C SER A 322 20.67 19.39 -3.90
N ALA A 323 19.86 18.74 -4.74
CA ALA A 323 20.01 18.71 -6.19
C ALA A 323 18.88 19.51 -6.86
N PRO A 324 19.11 20.09 -8.05
CA PRO A 324 18.11 20.87 -8.75
C PRO A 324 17.17 19.94 -9.53
N VAL A 325 16.55 18.97 -8.84
CA VAL A 325 15.72 17.92 -9.47
C VAL A 325 14.39 17.72 -8.74
N VAL A 326 13.37 17.37 -9.53
CA VAL A 326 11.98 17.15 -9.11
C VAL A 326 11.48 15.85 -9.71
N VAL A 327 10.69 15.11 -8.93
CA VAL A 327 9.93 13.94 -9.39
C VAL A 327 8.44 14.30 -9.42
N GLU A 328 7.83 14.15 -10.58
CA GLU A 328 6.40 14.39 -10.81
C GLU A 328 5.74 13.16 -11.42
N LEU A 329 4.46 12.93 -11.10
CA LEU A 329 3.65 11.94 -11.80
C LEU A 329 2.97 12.60 -13.00
N LEU A 330 3.19 12.06 -14.20
CA LEU A 330 2.33 12.33 -15.33
C LEU A 330 1.16 11.34 -15.27
N VAL A 331 0.04 11.78 -14.68
CA VAL A 331 -1.14 10.94 -14.41
C VAL A 331 -1.69 10.31 -15.69
N ALA A 332 -1.50 10.98 -16.83
CA ALA A 332 -1.90 10.46 -18.11
C ALA A 332 -1.12 9.18 -18.49
N GLU A 333 0.20 9.30 -18.65
CA GLU A 333 1.02 8.18 -19.12
C GLU A 333 1.22 7.10 -18.03
N GLY A 334 0.89 7.40 -16.77
CA GLY A 334 1.18 6.51 -15.65
C GLY A 334 2.68 6.28 -15.55
N GLU A 335 3.46 7.34 -15.73
CA GLU A 335 4.92 7.37 -15.62
C GLU A 335 5.33 8.53 -14.72
N TRP A 336 6.43 8.32 -14.00
CA TRP A 336 7.07 9.34 -13.20
C TRP A 336 8.13 10.03 -14.03
N LEU A 337 8.09 11.36 -14.08
CA LEU A 337 9.06 12.18 -14.79
C LEU A 337 10.05 12.76 -13.78
N VAL A 338 11.33 12.54 -14.05
CA VAL A 338 12.42 13.18 -13.32
C VAL A 338 12.84 14.40 -14.10
N ARG A 339 12.79 15.59 -13.49
CA ARG A 339 13.06 16.87 -14.16
C ARG A 339 14.10 17.71 -13.44
N ASP A 340 14.81 18.55 -14.19
CA ASP A 340 15.60 19.63 -13.60
C ASP A 340 14.72 20.83 -13.16
N LEU A 341 15.30 21.81 -12.46
CA LEU A 341 14.64 23.08 -12.13
C LEU A 341 14.42 24.01 -13.33
N GLN A 342 14.84 23.62 -14.54
CA GLN A 342 14.41 24.29 -15.77
C GLN A 342 13.22 23.55 -16.41
N LEU A 343 12.72 22.51 -15.72
CA LEU A 343 11.63 21.62 -16.07
C LEU A 343 11.90 20.79 -17.33
N ASN A 344 13.17 20.58 -17.70
CA ASN A 344 13.55 19.61 -18.73
C ASN A 344 13.43 18.19 -18.18
N ILE A 345 12.98 17.25 -19.00
CA ILE A 345 12.94 15.83 -18.64
C ILE A 345 14.38 15.30 -18.63
N LEU A 346 14.82 14.81 -17.48
CA LEU A 346 16.08 14.09 -17.30
C LEU A 346 15.87 12.58 -17.50
N GLY A 347 14.76 12.05 -16.98
CA GLY A 347 14.48 10.62 -16.97
C GLY A 347 12.99 10.29 -16.82
N ARG A 348 12.65 9.03 -17.09
CA ARG A 348 11.31 8.46 -16.93
C ARG A 348 11.40 7.20 -16.09
N ILE A 349 10.57 7.09 -15.07
CA ILE A 349 10.45 5.93 -14.20
C ILE A 349 9.06 5.30 -14.43
N PRO A 350 8.96 3.97 -14.62
CA PRO A 350 7.69 3.26 -14.76
C PRO A 350 6.70 3.55 -13.61
N GLY A 351 5.40 3.70 -13.90
CA GLY A 351 4.39 3.96 -12.84
C GLY A 351 3.81 2.73 -12.16
N ASP A 352 4.34 1.53 -12.42
CA ASP A 352 4.07 0.33 -11.61
C ASP A 352 4.86 0.33 -10.28
N VAL A 353 5.82 1.24 -10.16
CA VAL A 353 6.53 1.56 -8.92
C VAL A 353 6.24 3.00 -8.51
N GLU A 354 6.32 3.26 -7.21
CA GLU A 354 6.14 4.59 -6.63
C GLU A 354 7.49 5.08 -6.08
N PRO A 355 8.10 6.13 -6.66
CA PRO A 355 9.22 6.83 -6.05
C PRO A 355 8.87 7.20 -4.63
N VAL A 356 9.78 7.05 -3.67
CA VAL A 356 9.49 7.35 -2.25
C VAL A 356 10.57 8.20 -1.61
N SER A 357 11.82 8.05 -2.04
CA SER A 357 12.91 8.88 -1.52
C SER A 357 14.08 9.00 -2.49
N PHE A 358 14.87 10.05 -2.31
CA PHE A 358 16.18 10.17 -2.94
C PHE A 358 17.22 9.37 -2.16
N ALA A 359 18.02 8.59 -2.87
CA ALA A 359 19.11 7.79 -2.32
C ALA A 359 20.45 8.10 -2.99
N ARG A 360 21.52 7.47 -2.49
CA ARG A 360 22.90 7.59 -3.01
C ARG A 360 23.33 9.04 -3.18
N ASN A 361 23.17 9.83 -2.12
CA ASN A 361 23.46 11.27 -2.11
C ASN A 361 22.69 12.00 -3.21
N GLN A 362 21.43 11.60 -3.41
CA GLN A 362 20.46 12.23 -4.33
C GLN A 362 20.84 12.08 -5.81
N THR A 363 21.62 11.06 -6.13
CA THR A 363 21.91 10.67 -7.52
C THR A 363 21.00 9.53 -8.01
N ALA A 364 20.19 8.98 -7.10
CA ALA A 364 19.23 7.93 -7.39
C ALA A 364 17.91 8.15 -6.63
N ILE A 365 16.87 7.47 -7.07
CA ILE A 365 15.50 7.51 -6.56
C ILE A 365 15.10 6.08 -6.22
N VAL A 366 14.80 5.83 -4.95
CA VAL A 366 14.25 4.55 -4.48
C VAL A 366 12.75 4.55 -4.74
N ALA A 367 12.25 3.42 -5.20
CA ALA A 367 10.84 3.20 -5.47
C ALA A 367 10.34 1.91 -4.80
N THR A 368 9.11 1.97 -4.28
CA THR A 368 8.40 0.81 -3.71
C THR A 368 7.38 0.29 -4.71
N GLN A 369 6.86 -0.92 -4.47
CA GLN A 369 5.72 -1.41 -5.22
C GLN A 369 4.55 -0.44 -4.99
N ALA A 370 3.91 0.02 -6.05
CA ALA A 370 2.70 0.82 -5.90
C ALA A 370 1.60 -0.10 -5.32
N ILE A 371 1.32 0.00 -4.02
CA ILE A 371 0.22 -0.72 -3.35
C ILE A 371 -0.70 0.31 -2.70
N GLY A 372 -1.90 0.46 -3.25
CA GLY A 372 -2.92 1.37 -2.74
C GLY A 372 -2.69 2.83 -3.16
N GLY A 373 -3.26 3.24 -4.29
CA GLY A 373 -3.12 4.62 -4.76
C GLY A 373 -3.51 5.64 -3.71
N MET A 374 -2.63 6.62 -3.45
CA MET A 374 -2.80 7.94 -2.81
C MET A 374 -3.60 8.11 -1.49
N PHE A 375 -4.47 7.19 -1.07
CA PHE A 375 -5.39 7.34 0.06
C PHE A 375 -5.79 5.98 0.69
N GLY A 376 -4.84 5.27 1.31
CA GLY A 376 -5.16 4.27 2.34
C GLY A 376 -5.24 2.81 1.88
N GLY A 377 -4.10 2.21 1.50
CA GLY A 377 -3.91 0.77 1.47
C GLY A 377 -2.70 0.38 2.33
N ALA A 378 -2.75 -0.78 2.97
CA ALA A 378 -1.66 -1.33 3.77
C ALA A 378 -0.32 -1.26 3.01
N TYR A 379 0.60 -0.46 3.53
CA TYR A 379 1.89 -0.21 2.93
C TYR A 379 2.83 -1.40 3.14
N THR A 380 3.36 -1.95 2.06
CA THR A 380 4.59 -2.74 2.13
C THR A 380 5.74 -1.77 1.89
N PHE A 381 6.33 -1.24 2.96
CA PHE A 381 7.45 -0.31 2.87
C PHE A 381 8.75 -1.05 2.53
N GLU A 382 8.82 -1.76 1.40
CA GLU A 382 10.08 -2.36 0.93
C GLU A 382 10.47 -1.79 -0.45
N PRO A 383 11.72 -1.29 -0.60
CA PRO A 383 12.27 -0.96 -1.90
C PRO A 383 12.18 -2.16 -2.84
N VAL A 384 11.55 -1.96 -3.99
CA VAL A 384 11.50 -2.96 -5.07
C VAL A 384 12.36 -2.55 -6.26
N ALA A 385 12.68 -1.25 -6.37
CA ALA A 385 13.51 -0.73 -7.45
C ALA A 385 14.25 0.54 -7.03
N ILE A 386 15.32 0.84 -7.76
CA ILE A 386 16.06 2.09 -7.65
C ILE A 386 16.46 2.57 -9.05
N TYR A 387 16.35 3.87 -9.29
CA TYR A 387 16.60 4.48 -10.59
C TYR A 387 17.59 5.63 -10.47
N GLY A 388 18.48 5.78 -11.45
CA GLY A 388 19.22 7.03 -11.64
C GLY A 388 18.29 8.18 -12.00
N LEU A 389 18.76 9.42 -11.87
CA LEU A 389 17.98 10.61 -12.23
C LEU A 389 17.63 10.67 -13.73
N ASP A 390 18.34 9.91 -14.57
CA ASP A 390 18.05 9.73 -15.99
C ASP A 390 17.03 8.61 -16.27
N GLY A 391 16.46 7.99 -15.23
CA GLY A 391 15.51 6.88 -15.32
C GLY A 391 16.18 5.52 -15.53
N THR A 392 17.51 5.42 -15.50
CA THR A 392 18.19 4.13 -15.65
C THR A 392 18.01 3.25 -14.41
N PRO A 393 17.59 1.98 -14.54
CA PRO A 393 17.49 1.09 -13.39
C PRO A 393 18.88 0.76 -12.84
N LEU A 394 19.02 0.76 -11.51
CA LEU A 394 20.25 0.45 -10.79
C LEU A 394 20.03 -0.80 -9.91
N ASP A 395 21.12 -1.48 -9.54
CA ASP A 395 21.05 -2.63 -8.64
C ASP A 395 20.84 -2.16 -7.20
N LEU A 396 19.79 -2.63 -6.52
CA LEU A 396 19.54 -2.34 -5.11
C LEU A 396 20.75 -2.74 -4.26
N GLN A 397 21.14 -1.85 -3.35
CA GLN A 397 22.14 -2.11 -2.32
C GLN A 397 21.47 -2.04 -0.94
N PRO A 398 22.02 -2.70 0.08
CA PRO A 398 21.45 -2.68 1.43
C PRO A 398 21.23 -1.28 2.01
N GLU A 399 22.13 -0.33 1.72
CA GLU A 399 21.97 1.08 2.07
C GLU A 399 20.73 1.77 1.45
N ASP A 400 20.17 1.23 0.37
CA ASP A 400 18.94 1.75 -0.24
C ASP A 400 17.67 1.36 0.57
N TYR A 401 17.79 0.45 1.54
CA TYR A 401 16.73 0.04 2.48
C TYR A 401 16.70 0.86 3.77
N LEU A 402 17.55 1.87 3.89
CA LEU A 402 17.62 2.73 5.07
C LEU A 402 16.31 3.52 5.25
N GLY A 403 15.68 3.42 6.44
CA GLY A 403 14.42 4.09 6.76
C GLY A 403 13.16 3.32 6.39
N PHE A 404 13.29 2.13 5.78
CA PHE A 404 12.16 1.27 5.38
C PHE A 404 11.81 0.21 6.42
N SER A 405 12.50 0.20 7.56
CA SER A 405 12.26 -0.75 8.65
C SER A 405 12.20 -0.03 10.00
N ASP A 406 11.71 1.21 9.98
CA ASP A 406 11.62 2.07 11.15
C ASP A 406 10.17 2.11 11.63
N PHE A 407 9.96 1.64 12.84
CA PHE A 407 8.63 1.37 13.38
C PHE A 407 8.51 1.91 14.80
N VAL A 408 7.31 2.41 15.11
CA VAL A 408 6.88 2.72 16.47
C VAL A 408 5.96 1.60 16.93
N PHE A 409 6.29 0.95 18.03
CA PHE A 409 5.49 -0.07 18.69
C PHE A 409 4.97 0.43 20.03
N ASN A 410 3.85 -0.12 20.48
CA ASN A 410 3.47 -0.03 21.89
C ASN A 410 4.10 -1.16 22.72
N GLU A 411 3.95 -1.11 24.05
CA GLU A 411 4.49 -2.12 24.98
C GLU A 411 3.96 -3.55 24.74
N THR A 412 2.85 -3.71 24.01
CA THR A 412 2.27 -5.02 23.66
C THR A 412 2.82 -5.59 22.35
N GLY A 413 3.67 -4.85 21.64
CA GLY A 413 4.26 -5.27 20.36
C GLY A 413 3.41 -4.95 19.14
N GLN A 414 2.37 -4.11 19.28
CA GLN A 414 1.57 -3.63 18.16
C GLN A 414 2.22 -2.41 17.52
N VAL A 415 2.30 -2.39 16.18
CA VAL A 415 2.78 -1.24 15.39
C VAL A 415 1.78 -0.09 15.48
N GLN A 416 2.26 1.11 15.80
CA GLN A 416 1.50 2.36 15.92
C GLN A 416 1.78 3.36 14.79
N ALA A 417 3.01 3.32 14.24
CA ALA A 417 3.41 4.17 13.11
C ALA A 417 4.62 3.58 12.39
N VAL A 418 4.78 3.98 11.14
CA VAL A 418 6.01 3.79 10.36
C VAL A 418 6.71 5.14 10.25
N ILE A 419 8.02 5.15 10.50
CA ILE A 419 8.87 6.34 10.44
C ILE A 419 9.52 6.36 9.04
N GLY A 420 8.68 6.46 8.01
CA GLY A 420 9.08 6.31 6.61
C GLY A 420 9.30 7.65 5.89
N PRO A 421 9.80 7.63 4.65
CA PRO A 421 9.92 8.81 3.78
C PRO A 421 8.55 9.22 3.20
N THR A 422 7.52 9.32 4.04
CA THR A 422 6.10 9.44 3.64
C THR A 422 5.64 10.88 3.38
N GLU A 423 6.49 11.88 3.60
CA GLU A 423 6.13 13.28 3.34
C GLU A 423 6.68 13.76 1.99
N LEU A 424 5.96 14.71 1.36
CA LEU A 424 6.27 15.41 0.08
C LEU A 424 7.66 16.07 0.03
N ASN A 425 8.43 15.97 1.12
CA ASN A 425 9.79 16.42 1.29
C ASN A 425 10.68 15.21 1.63
N ALA A 426 10.90 14.33 0.64
CA ALA A 426 11.73 13.13 0.73
C ALA A 426 12.92 13.30 1.69
N THR A 427 12.81 12.72 2.89
CA THR A 427 13.83 12.81 3.92
C THR A 427 15.11 12.14 3.41
N HIS A 428 16.20 12.91 3.35
CA HIS A 428 17.50 12.47 2.84
C HIS A 428 18.21 11.55 3.84
N LEU A 429 17.93 10.24 3.80
CA LEU A 429 18.52 9.30 4.75
C LEU A 429 19.86 8.72 4.26
N SER A 430 20.07 8.54 2.95
CA SER A 430 21.21 7.78 2.43
C SER A 430 22.59 8.38 2.72
N GLU A 431 22.70 9.69 2.91
CA GLU A 431 23.97 10.36 3.23
C GLU A 431 24.53 9.95 4.61
N ALA A 432 23.70 9.35 5.47
CA ALA A 432 24.06 8.85 6.80
C ALA A 432 24.29 7.33 6.87
N ALA A 433 24.19 6.61 5.75
CA ALA A 433 24.37 5.15 5.71
C ALA A 433 25.81 4.77 6.12
N PRO A 434 25.99 3.97 7.19
CA PRO A 434 27.33 3.52 7.56
C PRO A 434 27.91 2.55 6.53
N SER A 435 29.23 2.54 6.40
CA SER A 435 29.89 1.53 5.57
C SER A 435 29.61 0.12 6.10
N ALA A 436 29.57 -0.87 5.22
CA ALA A 436 29.33 -2.26 5.56
C ALA A 436 30.27 -2.76 6.67
N ALA A 437 31.58 -2.52 6.50
CA ALA A 437 32.61 -2.93 7.46
C ALA A 437 32.44 -2.23 8.81
N ASP A 438 32.21 -0.91 8.82
CA ASP A 438 32.05 -0.16 10.07
C ASP A 438 30.78 -0.56 10.83
N LEU A 439 29.69 -0.86 10.11
CA LEU A 439 28.46 -1.35 10.72
C LEU A 439 28.68 -2.73 11.33
N TYR A 440 29.24 -3.67 10.57
CA TYR A 440 29.52 -5.02 11.04
C TYR A 440 30.42 -5.02 12.28
N THR A 441 31.56 -4.31 12.24
CA THR A 441 32.48 -4.24 13.38
C THR A 441 31.82 -3.63 14.61
N ARG A 442 31.06 -2.52 14.47
CA ARG A 442 30.37 -1.90 15.62
C ARG A 442 29.35 -2.84 16.26
N ILE A 443 28.62 -3.62 15.46
CA ILE A 443 27.65 -4.56 15.99
C ILE A 443 28.35 -5.73 16.69
N MET A 444 29.38 -6.31 16.06
CA MET A 444 30.17 -7.40 16.67
C MET A 444 30.77 -6.95 18.01
N ASP A 445 31.35 -5.75 18.08
CA ASP A 445 31.91 -5.18 19.32
C ASP A 445 30.84 -4.93 20.41
N SER A 446 29.56 -4.88 20.04
CA SER A 446 28.43 -4.71 20.97
C SER A 446 27.83 -6.03 21.48
N LEU A 447 28.26 -7.18 20.95
CA LEU A 447 27.74 -8.48 21.34
C LEU A 447 28.23 -8.88 22.73
N THR A 448 27.38 -9.56 23.47
CA THR A 448 27.77 -10.27 24.69
C THR A 448 28.43 -11.60 24.33
N THR A 449 29.24 -12.14 25.24
CA THR A 449 29.89 -13.45 25.03
C THR A 449 28.87 -14.57 24.78
N GLU A 450 27.69 -14.51 25.40
CA GLU A 450 26.62 -15.50 25.18
C GLU A 450 26.03 -15.41 23.77
N GLU A 451 25.87 -14.19 23.23
CA GLU A 451 25.40 -13.97 21.86
C GLU A 451 26.45 -14.43 20.83
N GLU A 452 27.74 -14.14 21.06
CA GLU A 452 28.83 -14.62 20.19
C GLU A 452 28.91 -16.16 20.16
N ASP A 453 28.83 -16.80 21.34
CA ASP A 453 28.81 -18.26 21.46
C ASP A 453 27.59 -18.86 20.75
N LEU A 454 26.43 -18.20 20.84
CA LEU A 454 25.20 -18.62 20.16
C LEU A 454 25.33 -18.54 18.63
N ILE A 455 25.84 -17.43 18.11
CA ILE A 455 26.08 -17.23 16.66
C ILE A 455 27.07 -18.28 16.16
N THR A 456 28.15 -18.53 16.89
CA THR A 456 29.15 -19.54 16.52
C THR A 456 28.56 -20.96 16.53
N ALA A 457 27.74 -21.27 17.53
CA ALA A 457 27.14 -22.60 17.68
C ALA A 457 26.02 -22.87 16.66
N GLN A 458 25.29 -21.85 16.21
CA GLN A 458 24.12 -21.97 15.34
C GLN A 458 24.29 -21.34 13.96
N GLY A 459 25.45 -20.77 13.65
CA GLY A 459 25.73 -20.12 12.37
C GLY A 459 25.96 -21.10 11.23
N ILE A 460 25.90 -20.57 10.00
CA ILE A 460 26.05 -21.36 8.77
C ILE A 460 27.30 -22.24 8.81
N GLY A 461 27.12 -23.53 8.50
CA GLY A 461 28.21 -24.51 8.47
C GLY A 461 28.72 -25.00 9.82
N SER A 462 28.14 -24.57 10.95
CA SER A 462 28.41 -25.18 12.26
C SER A 462 27.80 -26.59 12.33
N SER A 463 28.39 -27.49 13.14
CA SER A 463 27.84 -28.85 13.31
C SER A 463 26.46 -28.88 13.99
N GLY A 464 26.09 -27.80 14.69
CA GLY A 464 24.78 -27.64 15.32
C GLY A 464 23.73 -27.03 14.40
N ALA A 465 24.16 -26.38 13.31
CA ALA A 465 23.32 -25.69 12.34
C ALA A 465 23.19 -26.44 11.01
N THR A 466 24.11 -27.36 10.67
CA THR A 466 24.00 -28.18 9.46
C THR A 466 22.73 -29.03 9.51
N PRO A 467 21.70 -28.68 8.72
CA PRO A 467 20.45 -29.41 8.72
C PRO A 467 20.70 -30.79 8.10
N ASP A 468 19.98 -31.79 8.59
CA ASP A 468 19.99 -33.08 7.91
C ASP A 468 19.33 -32.98 6.52
N ALA A 469 19.41 -34.06 5.73
CA ALA A 469 18.85 -34.05 4.38
C ALA A 469 17.33 -33.74 4.35
N SER A 470 16.60 -34.10 5.40
CA SER A 470 15.17 -33.82 5.52
C SER A 470 14.95 -32.33 5.75
N GLN A 471 15.68 -31.74 6.70
CA GLN A 471 15.58 -30.32 7.00
C GLN A 471 16.03 -29.45 5.81
N MET A 472 17.08 -29.85 5.09
CA MET A 472 17.51 -29.18 3.87
C MET A 472 16.42 -29.18 2.78
N SER A 473 15.69 -30.28 2.63
CA SER A 473 14.58 -30.36 1.67
C SER A 473 13.43 -29.41 2.02
N ILE A 474 13.15 -29.23 3.32
CA ILE A 474 12.12 -28.29 3.79
C ILE A 474 12.54 -26.85 3.49
N LEU A 475 13.78 -26.46 3.83
CA LEU A 475 14.28 -25.11 3.53
C LEU A 475 14.28 -24.79 2.03
N GLN A 476 14.63 -25.77 1.19
CA GLN A 476 14.58 -25.60 -0.26
C GLN A 476 13.13 -25.45 -0.77
N SER A 477 12.20 -26.25 -0.24
CA SER A 477 10.78 -26.14 -0.53
C SER A 477 10.21 -24.77 -0.14
N ASP A 478 10.56 -24.29 1.06
CA ASP A 478 10.09 -23.02 1.60
C ASP A 478 10.55 -21.83 0.73
N ARG A 479 11.82 -21.83 0.31
CA ARG A 479 12.34 -20.83 -0.63
C ARG A 479 11.56 -20.80 -1.95
N ILE A 480 11.27 -21.97 -2.52
CA ILE A 480 10.50 -22.06 -3.77
C ILE A 480 9.06 -21.60 -3.55
N ALA A 481 8.48 -21.86 -2.38
CA ALA A 481 7.15 -21.38 -2.02
C ALA A 481 7.10 -19.85 -1.98
N ASP A 482 8.15 -19.18 -1.49
CA ASP A 482 8.23 -17.71 -1.50
C ASP A 482 8.33 -17.13 -2.92
N GLU A 483 9.10 -17.77 -3.79
CA GLU A 483 9.15 -17.40 -5.22
C GLU A 483 7.76 -17.56 -5.87
N ALA A 484 7.00 -18.60 -5.51
CA ALA A 484 5.63 -18.81 -5.99
C ALA A 484 4.66 -17.73 -5.48
N GLU A 485 4.76 -17.36 -4.20
CA GLU A 485 3.95 -16.29 -3.60
C GLU A 485 4.24 -14.94 -4.26
N LEU A 486 5.52 -14.62 -4.50
CA LEU A 486 5.92 -13.41 -5.20
C LEU A 486 5.40 -13.39 -6.65
N ALA A 487 5.47 -14.52 -7.36
CA ALA A 487 4.90 -14.63 -8.70
C ALA A 487 3.38 -14.38 -8.68
N MET A 488 2.67 -14.92 -7.69
CA MET A 488 1.23 -14.69 -7.50
C MET A 488 0.90 -13.22 -7.22
N LEU A 489 1.65 -12.56 -6.33
CA LEU A 489 1.49 -11.13 -6.01
C LEU A 489 1.75 -10.22 -7.22
N ASN A 490 2.45 -10.72 -8.23
CA ASN A 490 2.65 -10.05 -9.52
C ASN A 490 1.62 -10.44 -10.60
N GLY A 491 0.55 -11.14 -10.21
CA GLY A 491 -0.49 -11.62 -11.12
C GLY A 491 -0.05 -12.78 -12.03
N LYS A 492 1.13 -13.37 -11.81
CA LYS A 492 1.65 -14.46 -12.65
C LYS A 492 1.19 -15.83 -12.14
N ARG A 493 -0.13 -16.06 -12.15
CA ARG A 493 -0.76 -17.29 -11.64
C ARG A 493 -0.13 -18.58 -12.17
N HIS A 494 0.10 -18.68 -13.48
CA HIS A 494 0.63 -19.90 -14.10
C HIS A 494 2.04 -20.24 -13.60
N GLU A 495 2.91 -19.23 -13.51
CA GLU A 495 4.27 -19.36 -12.98
C GLU A 495 4.25 -19.77 -11.50
N ALA A 496 3.39 -19.13 -10.70
CA ALA A 496 3.22 -19.44 -9.28
C ALA A 496 2.79 -20.91 -9.05
N ILE A 497 1.88 -21.45 -9.87
CA ILE A 497 1.47 -22.86 -9.77
C ILE A 497 2.65 -23.79 -10.08
N ILE A 498 3.43 -23.51 -11.12
CA ILE A 498 4.59 -24.34 -11.49
C ILE A 498 5.63 -24.34 -10.38
N LEU A 499 5.98 -23.16 -9.84
CA LEU A 499 6.92 -23.01 -8.74
C LEU A 499 6.43 -23.78 -7.50
N ALA A 500 5.20 -23.55 -7.06
CA ALA A 500 4.66 -24.22 -5.88
C ALA A 500 4.58 -25.74 -6.04
N LEU A 501 4.26 -26.26 -7.24
CA LEU A 501 4.32 -27.70 -7.51
C LEU A 501 5.75 -28.24 -7.44
N SER A 502 6.76 -27.46 -7.87
CA SER A 502 8.17 -27.87 -7.86
C SER A 502 8.78 -27.99 -6.46
N ALA A 503 8.16 -27.37 -5.47
CA ALA A 503 8.55 -27.48 -4.06
C ALA A 503 8.20 -28.85 -3.43
N PHE A 504 7.38 -29.66 -4.09
CA PHE A 504 7.02 -31.00 -3.62
C PHE A 504 7.88 -32.10 -4.25
N PRO A 505 8.06 -33.25 -3.53
CA PRO A 505 8.59 -34.48 -4.13
C PRO A 505 7.83 -34.87 -5.41
N SER A 506 8.49 -35.57 -6.33
CA SER A 506 7.92 -35.95 -7.64
C SER A 506 6.58 -36.71 -7.54
N MET A 507 6.39 -37.49 -6.47
CA MET A 507 5.15 -38.18 -6.13
C MET A 507 4.82 -37.93 -4.65
N PRO A 508 4.14 -36.82 -4.32
CA PRO A 508 3.84 -36.49 -2.94
C PRO A 508 2.75 -37.41 -2.37
N ASN A 509 2.86 -37.72 -1.09
CA ASN A 509 1.87 -38.42 -0.29
C ASN A 509 1.19 -37.44 0.69
N HIS A 510 0.23 -37.90 1.50
CA HIS A 510 -0.51 -37.03 2.41
C HIS A 510 0.36 -36.32 3.46
N GLU A 511 1.39 -36.98 3.99
CA GLU A 511 2.29 -36.44 5.01
C GLU A 511 3.21 -35.34 4.44
N ASP A 512 3.50 -35.38 3.13
CA ASP A 512 4.33 -34.38 2.47
C ASP A 512 3.66 -32.98 2.50
N PHE A 513 2.34 -32.90 2.53
CA PHE A 513 1.62 -31.61 2.62
C PHE A 513 1.66 -30.99 4.03
N GLU A 514 1.84 -31.81 5.07
CA GLU A 514 2.11 -31.34 6.43
C GLU A 514 3.59 -30.98 6.60
N THR A 515 4.48 -31.69 5.92
CA THR A 515 5.94 -31.44 5.96
C THR A 515 6.33 -30.17 5.19
N PHE A 516 5.74 -29.96 4.00
CA PHE A 516 6.00 -28.81 3.13
C PHE A 516 4.82 -27.83 3.16
N GLU A 517 4.48 -27.37 4.37
CA GLU A 517 3.28 -26.57 4.64
C GLU A 517 3.25 -25.24 3.84
N ARG A 518 4.39 -24.53 3.73
CA ARG A 518 4.48 -23.27 2.95
C ARG A 518 4.24 -23.51 1.47
N ALA A 519 4.81 -24.57 0.91
CA ALA A 519 4.53 -24.97 -0.47
C ALA A 519 3.06 -25.35 -0.68
N HIS A 520 2.45 -26.04 0.29
CA HIS A 520 1.03 -26.37 0.23
C HIS A 520 0.17 -25.11 0.25
N ARG A 521 0.52 -24.13 1.08
CA ARG A 521 -0.14 -22.83 1.13
C ARG A 521 0.02 -22.06 -0.17
N ALA A 522 1.24 -21.91 -0.67
CA ALA A 522 1.54 -21.22 -1.91
C ALA A 522 0.78 -21.87 -3.09
N LEU A 523 0.74 -23.20 -3.17
CA LEU A 523 0.00 -23.92 -4.20
C LEU A 523 -1.51 -23.66 -4.09
N PHE A 524 -2.06 -23.71 -2.88
CA PHE A 524 -3.48 -23.44 -2.64
C PHE A 524 -3.84 -22.02 -3.06
N ARG A 525 -3.05 -21.03 -2.64
CA ARG A 525 -3.26 -19.62 -2.96
C ARG A 525 -3.09 -19.34 -4.45
N ALA A 526 -2.03 -19.84 -5.08
CA ALA A 526 -1.82 -19.71 -6.51
C ALA A 526 -2.97 -20.33 -7.31
N TYR A 527 -3.43 -21.54 -6.92
CA TYR A 527 -4.56 -22.20 -7.56
C TYR A 527 -5.88 -21.45 -7.33
N ALA A 528 -6.07 -20.83 -6.16
CA ALA A 528 -7.22 -19.98 -5.80
C ALA A 528 -7.16 -18.57 -6.41
N SER A 529 -5.99 -18.11 -6.84
CA SER A 529 -5.81 -16.78 -7.39
C SER A 529 -6.57 -16.62 -8.71
N ARG A 530 -7.14 -15.45 -8.92
CA ARG A 530 -7.94 -15.08 -10.09
C ARG A 530 -7.53 -13.67 -10.56
N PRO A 531 -6.26 -13.46 -10.98
CA PRO A 531 -5.86 -12.16 -11.48
C PRO A 531 -6.61 -11.85 -12.78
N ALA A 532 -7.21 -10.66 -12.85
CA ALA A 532 -7.82 -10.16 -14.07
C ALA A 532 -6.78 -9.38 -14.87
N HIS A 533 -6.54 -9.74 -16.13
CA HIS A 533 -5.62 -8.99 -16.99
C HIS A 533 -6.38 -8.21 -18.06
N PHE A 534 -6.10 -6.92 -18.14
CA PHE A 534 -6.61 -5.97 -19.12
C PHE A 534 -5.44 -5.52 -20.00
N GLU A 535 -5.68 -5.47 -21.30
CA GLU A 535 -4.72 -4.88 -22.24
C GLU A 535 -4.75 -3.35 -22.06
N ARG A 536 -3.57 -2.72 -22.13
CA ARG A 536 -3.48 -1.26 -22.16
C ARG A 536 -3.65 -0.82 -23.61
N PRO A 537 -4.72 -0.10 -23.97
CA PRO A 537 -4.89 0.33 -25.34
C PRO A 537 -3.89 1.44 -25.69
N ASP A 538 -3.22 1.31 -26.84
CA ASP A 538 -2.07 2.14 -27.25
C ASP A 538 -2.40 3.65 -27.41
N ASP A 539 -3.67 3.99 -27.66
CA ASP A 539 -4.11 5.34 -28.06
C ASP A 539 -4.72 6.19 -26.92
N PHE A 540 -4.85 5.66 -25.70
CA PHE A 540 -5.57 6.35 -24.62
C PHE A 540 -4.65 6.97 -23.57
N LEU A 541 -5.02 8.17 -23.14
CA LEU A 541 -4.25 8.97 -22.19
C LEU A 541 -4.45 8.57 -20.74
N THR A 542 -5.55 7.92 -20.32
CA THR A 542 -5.69 7.41 -18.94
C THR A 542 -6.83 6.40 -18.87
N VAL A 543 -6.66 5.31 -18.10
CA VAL A 543 -7.72 4.34 -17.81
C VAL A 543 -7.96 4.31 -16.29
N PHE A 544 -9.19 4.57 -15.85
CA PHE A 544 -9.61 4.40 -14.46
C PHE A 544 -10.56 3.20 -14.35
N MET A 545 -10.38 2.35 -13.34
CA MET A 545 -11.26 1.22 -13.09
C MET A 545 -11.99 1.36 -11.76
N SER A 546 -13.29 1.01 -11.73
CA SER A 546 -14.06 0.93 -10.48
C SER A 546 -13.63 -0.27 -9.65
N ARG A 547 -14.09 -0.30 -8.39
CA ARG A 547 -14.11 -1.52 -7.57
C ARG A 547 -14.73 -2.67 -8.36
N ALA A 548 -14.10 -3.84 -8.29
CA ALA A 548 -14.62 -5.06 -8.89
C ALA A 548 -15.89 -5.48 -8.16
N ARG A 549 -16.87 -5.99 -8.89
CA ARG A 549 -17.98 -6.77 -8.31
C ARG A 549 -17.85 -8.20 -8.77
N TYR A 550 -17.85 -9.13 -7.83
CA TYR A 550 -17.76 -10.54 -8.14
C TYR A 550 -19.17 -11.11 -8.30
N GLY A 551 -19.32 -12.02 -9.26
CA GLY A 551 -20.53 -12.81 -9.39
C GLY A 551 -20.71 -13.71 -8.15
N PRO A 552 -21.94 -14.17 -7.89
CA PRO A 552 -22.30 -14.95 -6.70
C PRO A 552 -21.52 -16.26 -6.53
N LEU A 553 -20.98 -16.82 -7.63
CA LEU A 553 -20.15 -18.03 -7.61
C LEU A 553 -18.63 -17.72 -7.60
N GLY A 554 -18.25 -16.44 -7.56
CA GLY A 554 -16.84 -16.02 -7.65
C GLY A 554 -16.14 -16.44 -8.96
N ARG A 555 -16.91 -16.75 -10.01
CA ARG A 555 -16.39 -17.19 -11.33
C ARG A 555 -16.24 -16.05 -12.33
N THR A 556 -16.97 -14.96 -12.11
CA THR A 556 -16.92 -13.77 -12.95
C THR A 556 -16.66 -12.54 -12.11
N ALA A 557 -15.93 -11.59 -12.65
CA ALA A 557 -15.80 -10.25 -12.08
C ALA A 557 -16.27 -9.22 -13.09
N LEU A 558 -16.87 -8.15 -12.58
CA LEU A 558 -17.38 -7.04 -13.33
C LEU A 558 -16.63 -5.78 -12.93
N TYR A 559 -16.08 -5.10 -13.91
CA TYR A 559 -15.37 -3.85 -13.76
C TYR A 559 -16.01 -2.79 -14.63
N ARG A 560 -16.11 -1.56 -14.12
CA ARG A 560 -16.41 -0.39 -14.95
C ARG A 560 -15.09 0.32 -15.25
N GLN A 561 -14.79 0.47 -16.54
CA GLN A 561 -13.63 1.22 -17.02
C GLN A 561 -14.05 2.61 -17.48
N PHE A 562 -13.21 3.61 -17.24
CA PHE A 562 -13.29 4.93 -17.83
C PHE A 562 -12.01 5.20 -18.62
N GLU A 563 -12.12 5.55 -19.89
CA GLU A 563 -10.98 5.89 -20.74
C GLU A 563 -11.07 7.35 -21.18
N LEU A 564 -9.95 8.06 -21.10
CA LEU A 564 -9.82 9.44 -21.56
C LEU A 564 -9.09 9.47 -22.91
N GLU A 565 -9.77 9.93 -23.96
CA GLU A 565 -9.20 10.11 -25.30
C GLU A 565 -8.28 11.33 -25.40
N ASP A 566 -8.50 12.37 -24.59
CA ASP A 566 -7.68 13.59 -24.58
C ASP A 566 -7.53 14.24 -23.19
N SER A 567 -6.54 15.12 -23.08
CA SER A 567 -6.22 15.85 -21.84
C SER A 567 -7.27 16.90 -21.45
N THR A 568 -8.28 17.15 -22.30
CA THR A 568 -9.30 18.18 -22.10
C THR A 568 -10.54 17.67 -21.36
N ARG A 569 -10.59 16.36 -21.06
CA ARG A 569 -11.70 15.68 -20.35
C ARG A 569 -13.05 15.76 -21.08
N THR A 570 -13.06 16.00 -22.39
CA THR A 570 -14.32 16.19 -23.14
C THR A 570 -15.00 14.89 -23.56
N THR A 571 -14.25 13.78 -23.67
CA THR A 571 -14.78 12.46 -24.02
C THR A 571 -14.32 11.44 -22.97
N VAL A 572 -15.28 10.81 -22.28
CA VAL A 572 -15.04 9.71 -21.34
C VAL A 572 -15.72 8.47 -21.91
N LEU A 573 -14.94 7.54 -22.47
CA LEU A 573 -15.49 6.23 -22.81
C LEU A 573 -15.74 5.47 -21.51
N THR A 574 -16.90 4.84 -21.39
CA THR A 574 -17.21 3.97 -20.25
C THR A 574 -17.46 2.57 -20.77
N ARG A 575 -16.78 1.56 -20.21
CA ARG A 575 -16.99 0.15 -20.56
C ARG A 575 -17.36 -0.68 -19.34
N ALA A 576 -18.12 -1.75 -19.57
CA ALA A 576 -18.23 -2.86 -18.64
C ALA A 576 -17.30 -3.99 -19.10
N ALA A 577 -16.33 -4.36 -18.28
CA ALA A 577 -15.48 -5.51 -18.51
C ALA A 577 -15.93 -6.67 -17.61
N ILE A 578 -16.34 -7.77 -18.23
CA ILE A 578 -16.77 -9.01 -17.59
C ILE A 578 -15.65 -10.02 -17.79
N VAL A 579 -15.00 -10.40 -16.70
CA VAL A 579 -13.86 -11.30 -16.70
C VAL A 579 -14.31 -12.66 -16.20
N ASP A 580 -14.18 -13.71 -17.01
CA ASP A 580 -14.21 -15.07 -16.49
C ASP A 580 -12.90 -15.32 -15.74
N LEU A 581 -13.00 -15.48 -14.43
CA LEU A 581 -11.87 -15.47 -13.52
C LEU A 581 -10.97 -16.71 -13.66
N ARG A 582 -11.49 -17.81 -14.23
CA ARG A 582 -10.72 -19.05 -14.41
C ARG A 582 -9.93 -19.06 -15.70
N SER A 583 -10.57 -18.68 -16.80
CA SER A 583 -9.93 -18.60 -18.12
C SER A 583 -9.22 -17.27 -18.37
N ASN A 584 -9.48 -16.27 -17.51
CA ASN A 584 -9.10 -14.88 -17.69
C ASN A 584 -9.58 -14.31 -19.04
N HIS A 585 -10.69 -14.86 -19.56
CA HIS A 585 -11.31 -14.34 -20.77
C HIS A 585 -12.13 -13.10 -20.42
N THR A 586 -11.73 -11.97 -20.97
CA THR A 586 -12.43 -10.69 -20.78
C THR A 586 -13.36 -10.41 -21.94
N ARG A 587 -14.61 -10.07 -21.62
CA ARG A 587 -15.58 -9.48 -22.54
C ARG A 587 -15.78 -8.02 -22.16
N GLU A 588 -15.66 -7.14 -23.13
CA GLU A 588 -15.94 -5.72 -22.94
C GLU A 588 -17.24 -5.32 -23.65
N ILE A 589 -18.00 -4.45 -23.00
CA ILE A 589 -19.22 -3.85 -23.52
C ILE A 589 -19.05 -2.33 -23.48
N ASP A 590 -19.15 -1.68 -24.63
CA ASP A 590 -19.12 -0.22 -24.70
C ASP A 590 -20.45 0.34 -24.18
N LEU A 591 -20.39 0.99 -23.02
CA LEU A 591 -21.55 1.62 -22.40
C LEU A 591 -21.75 3.07 -22.91
N THR A 592 -20.74 3.63 -23.59
CA THR A 592 -20.76 5.02 -24.10
C THR A 592 -21.80 5.20 -25.20
N GLU A 593 -22.04 4.16 -26.00
CA GLU A 593 -23.10 4.15 -27.03
C GLU A 593 -24.50 4.30 -26.41
N ILE A 594 -24.67 3.90 -25.15
CA ILE A 594 -25.94 3.94 -24.42
C ILE A 594 -26.08 5.26 -23.64
N ASP A 595 -25.03 5.66 -22.92
CA ASP A 595 -24.97 6.93 -22.21
C ASP A 595 -23.58 7.58 -22.32
N GLN A 596 -23.51 8.74 -22.97
CA GLN A 596 -22.27 9.48 -23.25
C GLN A 596 -21.60 10.06 -22.00
N ARG A 597 -22.29 10.17 -20.86
CA ARG A 597 -21.69 10.56 -19.57
C ARG A 597 -21.30 9.34 -18.72
N GLY A 598 -21.47 8.14 -19.27
CA GLY A 598 -21.18 6.88 -18.63
C GLY A 598 -22.23 6.46 -17.61
N PHE A 599 -21.86 5.43 -16.84
CA PHE A 599 -22.72 4.77 -15.86
C PHE A 599 -22.19 4.94 -14.43
N THR A 600 -23.08 4.79 -13.44
CA THR A 600 -22.72 4.58 -12.03
C THR A 600 -22.09 3.20 -11.83
N ASP A 601 -21.86 2.77 -10.58
CA ASP A 601 -21.32 1.43 -10.32
C ASP A 601 -22.25 0.37 -10.91
N LEU A 602 -21.64 -0.73 -11.34
CA LEU A 602 -22.34 -1.86 -11.95
C LEU A 602 -22.52 -2.95 -10.90
N HIS A 603 -23.67 -3.62 -10.88
CA HIS A 603 -24.00 -4.64 -9.88
C HIS A 603 -24.60 -5.89 -10.55
N PHE A 604 -24.08 -7.07 -10.21
CA PHE A 604 -24.68 -8.34 -10.63
C PHE A 604 -26.02 -8.59 -9.96
N THR A 605 -26.92 -9.27 -10.68
CA THR A 605 -28.04 -9.97 -10.05
C THR A 605 -27.52 -11.11 -9.17
N PRO A 606 -28.28 -11.57 -8.15
CA PRO A 606 -27.83 -12.63 -7.25
C PRO A 606 -27.59 -13.99 -7.91
N ASP A 607 -28.08 -14.20 -9.13
CA ASP A 607 -27.81 -15.37 -9.97
C ASP A 607 -26.61 -15.17 -10.92
N GLY A 608 -26.09 -13.94 -11.04
CA GLY A 608 -24.99 -13.56 -11.92
C GLY A 608 -25.34 -13.53 -13.42
N LEU A 609 -26.57 -13.85 -13.79
CA LEU A 609 -27.01 -13.95 -15.19
C LEU A 609 -27.19 -12.57 -15.84
N ALA A 610 -27.37 -11.53 -15.03
CA ALA A 610 -27.46 -10.15 -15.48
C ALA A 610 -26.66 -9.22 -14.58
N PHE A 611 -26.43 -8.00 -15.05
CA PHE A 611 -25.91 -6.89 -14.24
C PHE A 611 -26.66 -5.61 -14.57
N ALA A 612 -26.61 -4.62 -13.67
CA ALA A 612 -27.28 -3.34 -13.88
C ALA A 612 -26.41 -2.16 -13.47
N GLY A 613 -26.67 -1.02 -14.12
CA GLY A 613 -26.06 0.27 -13.78
C GLY A 613 -27.02 1.41 -14.11
N VAL A 614 -26.77 2.58 -13.51
CA VAL A 614 -27.57 3.80 -13.75
C VAL A 614 -26.86 4.71 -14.74
N GLY A 615 -27.54 5.09 -15.83
CA GLY A 615 -27.02 6.05 -16.80
C GLY A 615 -26.92 7.46 -16.19
N ARG A 616 -25.79 8.13 -16.36
CA ARG A 616 -25.55 9.46 -15.75
C ARG A 616 -26.25 10.61 -16.46
N SER A 617 -26.51 10.48 -17.76
CA SER A 617 -27.23 11.48 -18.55
C SER A 617 -28.74 11.31 -18.41
N ASP A 618 -29.21 10.07 -18.51
CA ASP A 618 -30.65 9.78 -18.56
C ASP A 618 -31.26 9.39 -17.20
N GLY A 619 -30.44 9.05 -16.20
CA GLY A 619 -30.87 8.65 -14.86
C GLY A 619 -31.60 7.31 -14.80
N ARG A 620 -31.61 6.52 -15.88
CA ARG A 620 -32.34 5.25 -15.96
C ARG A 620 -31.45 4.09 -15.53
N VAL A 621 -32.07 3.05 -14.96
CA VAL A 621 -31.35 1.80 -14.66
C VAL A 621 -31.40 0.91 -15.90
N HIS A 622 -30.25 0.54 -16.43
CA HIS A 622 -30.14 -0.40 -17.55
C HIS A 622 -29.70 -1.75 -17.00
N VAL A 623 -30.39 -2.81 -17.39
CA VAL A 623 -30.10 -4.19 -17.02
C VAL A 623 -29.62 -4.95 -18.26
N PHE A 624 -28.47 -5.59 -18.13
CA PHE A 624 -27.73 -6.23 -19.19
C PHE A 624 -27.65 -7.73 -18.94
N ASP A 625 -27.76 -8.53 -20.01
CA ASP A 625 -27.43 -9.94 -19.93
C ASP A 625 -25.91 -10.09 -19.82
N THR A 626 -25.43 -10.85 -18.83
CA THR A 626 -23.99 -11.04 -18.58
C THR A 626 -23.31 -11.78 -19.74
N SER A 627 -24.02 -12.67 -20.43
CA SER A 627 -23.46 -13.54 -21.47
C SER A 627 -23.45 -12.90 -22.86
N THR A 628 -24.43 -12.05 -23.18
CA THR A 628 -24.52 -11.37 -24.47
C THR A 628 -24.02 -9.93 -24.41
N GLY A 629 -24.15 -9.27 -23.26
CA GLY A 629 -23.89 -7.84 -23.07
C GLY A 629 -25.03 -6.94 -23.56
N GLU A 630 -26.15 -7.52 -24.00
CA GLU A 630 -27.29 -6.76 -24.50
C GLU A 630 -28.18 -6.25 -23.36
N VAL A 631 -28.75 -5.05 -23.56
CA VAL A 631 -29.77 -4.52 -22.64
C VAL A 631 -31.03 -5.38 -22.71
N THR A 632 -31.34 -6.08 -21.63
CA THR A 632 -32.55 -6.90 -21.52
C THR A 632 -33.72 -6.09 -20.99
N ARG A 633 -33.47 -5.10 -20.12
CA ARG A 633 -34.49 -4.27 -19.48
C ARG A 633 -33.96 -2.87 -19.18
N VAL A 634 -34.90 -1.91 -19.12
CA VAL A 634 -34.62 -0.54 -18.66
C VAL A 634 -35.69 -0.19 -17.62
N PHE A 635 -35.27 0.21 -16.42
CA PHE A 635 -36.18 0.68 -15.38
C PHE A 635 -36.30 2.19 -15.51
N ASP A 636 -37.53 2.65 -15.78
CA ASP A 636 -37.80 4.05 -16.03
C ASP A 636 -37.90 4.81 -14.71
N ALA A 637 -37.23 5.95 -14.63
CA ALA A 637 -37.17 6.83 -13.46
C ALA A 637 -37.87 8.17 -13.74
N SER A 638 -38.89 8.16 -14.60
CA SER A 638 -39.60 9.34 -15.09
C SER A 638 -40.34 10.09 -13.96
N GLY A 639 -39.59 10.88 -13.19
CA GLY A 639 -40.11 11.64 -12.05
C GLY A 639 -39.17 12.68 -11.40
N ASP A 640 -37.85 12.52 -11.39
CA ASP A 640 -36.94 13.48 -10.71
C ASP A 640 -35.65 13.74 -11.51
N SER A 641 -35.21 14.99 -11.52
CA SER A 641 -34.31 15.60 -12.52
C SER A 641 -32.85 15.15 -12.47
N THR A 642 -32.31 15.03 -13.68
CA THR A 642 -30.92 15.10 -14.17
C THR A 642 -29.87 15.69 -13.21
N HIS A 643 -28.79 14.92 -13.01
CA HIS A 643 -27.45 15.24 -12.46
C HIS A 643 -27.15 14.53 -11.12
N THR A 644 -26.53 13.35 -11.22
CA THR A 644 -26.09 12.53 -10.07
C THR A 644 -24.55 12.49 -9.99
N LYS A 645 -23.98 12.82 -8.82
CA LYS A 645 -22.63 12.42 -8.44
C LYS A 645 -22.74 11.60 -7.14
N THR A 646 -22.55 10.27 -7.30
CA THR A 646 -22.28 9.16 -6.34
C THR A 646 -23.19 9.09 -5.08
N VAL A 647 -23.79 7.97 -4.64
CA VAL A 647 -23.25 6.62 -4.34
C VAL A 647 -24.37 5.57 -4.13
N GLN A 648 -24.18 4.34 -4.63
CA GLN A 648 -24.77 3.02 -4.26
C GLN A 648 -26.31 2.88 -4.23
N ILE A 649 -26.94 1.75 -4.56
CA ILE A 649 -26.83 0.37 -4.04
C ILE A 649 -27.20 -0.61 -5.21
N GLY A 650 -27.32 -1.91 -4.97
CA GLY A 650 -27.49 -2.93 -6.01
C GLY A 650 -28.80 -3.73 -5.88
N PHE A 651 -28.77 -4.95 -6.40
CA PHE A 651 -29.87 -5.90 -6.24
C PHE A 651 -29.98 -6.40 -4.79
N SER A 652 -31.21 -6.65 -4.34
CA SER A 652 -31.47 -7.41 -3.12
C SER A 652 -30.96 -8.85 -3.24
N PRO A 653 -30.62 -9.54 -2.14
CA PRO A 653 -30.09 -10.90 -2.20
C PRO A 653 -31.05 -11.92 -2.85
N ASP A 654 -32.36 -11.68 -2.76
CA ASP A 654 -33.39 -12.49 -3.42
C ASP A 654 -33.68 -12.06 -4.87
N GLY A 655 -33.04 -10.99 -5.34
CA GLY A 655 -33.16 -10.44 -6.69
C GLY A 655 -34.47 -9.73 -6.98
N GLN A 656 -35.39 -9.63 -6.00
CA GLN A 656 -36.71 -9.04 -6.20
C GLN A 656 -36.65 -7.53 -6.42
N TYR A 657 -35.64 -6.88 -5.86
CA TYR A 657 -35.52 -5.43 -5.87
C TYR A 657 -34.15 -4.95 -6.36
N PHE A 658 -34.13 -3.78 -6.98
CA PHE A 658 -32.94 -2.99 -7.25
C PHE A 658 -33.07 -1.64 -6.55
N LEU A 659 -32.02 -1.19 -5.88
CA LEU A 659 -32.06 0.02 -5.06
C LEU A 659 -30.93 0.96 -5.46
N ALA A 660 -31.23 2.23 -5.69
CA ALA A 660 -30.20 3.24 -5.95
C ALA A 660 -30.53 4.54 -5.22
N THR A 661 -29.50 5.32 -4.91
CA THR A 661 -29.71 6.73 -4.59
C THR A 661 -29.84 7.54 -5.88
N VAL A 662 -30.82 8.46 -5.90
CA VAL A 662 -31.16 9.32 -7.04
C VAL A 662 -31.30 10.77 -6.58
N GLY A 663 -30.83 11.72 -7.38
CA GLY A 663 -30.92 13.16 -7.07
C GLY A 663 -29.57 13.88 -6.98
N HIS A 664 -29.61 15.18 -6.67
CA HIS A 664 -28.44 16.04 -6.56
C HIS A 664 -27.70 15.84 -5.22
N VAL A 665 -26.43 16.27 -5.13
CA VAL A 665 -25.52 16.05 -3.98
C VAL A 665 -26.11 16.45 -2.63
N PHE A 666 -27.05 17.39 -2.60
CA PHE A 666 -27.68 17.92 -1.39
C PHE A 666 -29.14 17.49 -1.20
N ASP A 667 -29.72 16.75 -2.16
CA ASP A 667 -31.15 16.38 -2.21
C ASP A 667 -31.36 14.91 -2.62
N SER A 668 -30.39 14.02 -2.34
CA SER A 668 -30.45 12.62 -2.74
C SER A 668 -31.57 11.86 -2.02
N LYS A 669 -32.25 10.98 -2.76
CA LYS A 669 -33.33 10.11 -2.28
C LYS A 669 -33.00 8.65 -2.62
N PHE A 670 -33.64 7.72 -1.93
CA PHE A 670 -33.61 6.30 -2.29
C PHE A 670 -34.73 6.00 -3.26
N ALA A 671 -34.41 5.31 -4.35
CA ALA A 671 -35.35 4.76 -5.29
C ALA A 671 -35.20 3.24 -5.35
N LEU A 672 -36.33 2.55 -5.24
CA LEU A 672 -36.42 1.09 -5.24
C LEU A 672 -37.30 0.65 -6.40
N TRP A 673 -36.81 -0.28 -7.21
CA TRP A 673 -37.55 -0.85 -8.34
C TRP A 673 -37.76 -2.34 -8.12
N ALA A 674 -38.94 -2.84 -8.49
CA ALA A 674 -39.17 -4.28 -8.60
C ALA A 674 -38.45 -4.82 -9.85
N THR A 675 -37.46 -5.68 -9.66
CA THR A 675 -36.58 -6.19 -10.73
C THR A 675 -37.35 -6.89 -11.85
N GLU A 676 -38.40 -7.65 -11.50
CA GLU A 676 -39.19 -8.41 -12.47
C GLU A 676 -39.96 -7.48 -13.43
N THR A 677 -40.47 -6.36 -12.92
CA THR A 677 -41.38 -5.49 -13.70
C THR A 677 -40.75 -4.17 -14.12
N GLY A 678 -39.60 -3.81 -13.55
CA GLY A 678 -38.95 -2.51 -13.71
C GLY A 678 -39.74 -1.34 -13.14
N ARG A 679 -40.78 -1.60 -12.35
CA ARG A 679 -41.63 -0.56 -11.76
C ARG A 679 -41.00 0.00 -10.50
N LEU A 680 -40.98 1.32 -10.40
CA LEU A 680 -40.64 2.04 -9.17
C LEU A 680 -41.66 1.69 -8.08
N VAL A 681 -41.21 1.08 -6.99
CA VAL A 681 -42.03 0.71 -5.83
C VAL A 681 -41.90 1.71 -4.68
N TYR A 682 -40.77 2.42 -4.60
CA TYR A 682 -40.53 3.46 -3.61
C TYR A 682 -39.60 4.54 -4.15
N SER A 683 -39.84 5.80 -3.76
CA SER A 683 -38.96 6.94 -4.00
C SER A 683 -39.08 7.96 -2.88
N GLY A 684 -38.01 8.16 -2.10
CA GLY A 684 -38.01 9.08 -0.95
C GLY A 684 -36.78 8.93 -0.07
N VAL A 685 -36.72 9.72 1.00
CA VAL A 685 -35.74 9.53 2.08
C VAL A 685 -36.48 8.83 3.23
N PRO A 686 -36.12 7.59 3.61
CA PRO A 686 -36.86 6.87 4.63
C PRO A 686 -36.55 7.32 6.08
N PHE A 687 -35.65 8.29 6.28
CA PHE A 687 -35.14 8.75 7.59
C PHE A 687 -34.91 10.27 7.62
N GLU A 688 -34.70 10.83 8.82
CA GLU A 688 -34.59 12.29 9.07
C GLU A 688 -33.13 12.72 9.26
N GLY A 689 -32.40 13.00 8.17
CA GLY A 689 -31.03 13.52 8.26
C GLY A 689 -30.18 13.22 7.03
N SER A 690 -28.87 13.48 7.15
CA SER A 690 -27.89 13.01 6.16
C SER A 690 -27.60 11.54 6.44
N ALA A 691 -27.66 10.69 5.43
CA ALA A 691 -27.38 9.27 5.63
C ALA A 691 -26.59 8.66 4.49
N THR A 692 -25.77 7.66 4.83
CA THR A 692 -24.95 6.91 3.89
C THR A 692 -25.37 5.45 3.90
N PRO A 693 -25.78 4.89 2.75
CA PRO A 693 -26.12 3.47 2.70
C PRO A 693 -24.86 2.60 2.79
N LEU A 694 -24.96 1.51 3.55
CA LEU A 694 -23.91 0.50 3.66
C LEU A 694 -24.13 -0.68 2.71
N GLY A 695 -25.39 -1.11 2.51
CA GLY A 695 -25.71 -2.21 1.61
C GLY A 695 -26.93 -3.02 2.02
N TRP A 696 -27.20 -4.10 1.28
CA TRP A 696 -28.23 -5.08 1.64
C TRP A 696 -27.69 -6.07 2.68
N SER A 697 -28.51 -6.41 3.68
CA SER A 697 -28.33 -7.59 4.52
C SER A 697 -28.76 -8.85 3.77
N ASN A 698 -28.28 -10.01 4.20
CA ASN A 698 -28.67 -11.32 3.68
C ASN A 698 -30.19 -11.59 3.75
N GLU A 699 -30.88 -11.03 4.74
CA GLU A 699 -32.34 -11.13 4.91
C GLU A 699 -33.13 -10.11 4.06
N GLY A 700 -32.48 -9.33 3.20
CA GLY A 700 -33.15 -8.36 2.34
C GLY A 700 -33.56 -7.05 3.04
N SER A 701 -32.92 -6.71 4.17
CA SER A 701 -33.01 -5.37 4.76
C SER A 701 -31.89 -4.48 4.22
N ILE A 702 -32.08 -3.16 4.22
CA ILE A 702 -31.08 -2.19 3.77
C ILE A 702 -30.47 -1.55 5.02
N LEU A 703 -29.16 -1.61 5.13
CA LEU A 703 -28.40 -1.03 6.23
C LEU A 703 -27.93 0.37 5.83
N VAL A 704 -28.21 1.35 6.69
CA VAL A 704 -27.88 2.77 6.46
C VAL A 704 -27.32 3.37 7.74
N VAL A 705 -26.25 4.15 7.64
CA VAL A 705 -25.76 4.98 8.74
C VAL A 705 -26.35 6.38 8.60
N GLU A 706 -27.09 6.81 9.63
CA GLU A 706 -27.66 8.15 9.75
C GLU A 706 -26.73 9.03 10.60
N PHE A 707 -26.23 10.12 10.01
CA PHE A 707 -25.39 11.11 10.68
C PHE A 707 -26.27 12.21 11.24
N VAL A 708 -26.30 12.35 12.56
CA VAL A 708 -27.05 13.42 13.22
C VAL A 708 -26.19 14.69 13.25
N THR A 709 -26.10 15.40 12.13
CA THR A 709 -25.53 16.76 12.12
C THR A 709 -26.59 17.77 12.52
N ARG A 710 -26.61 18.18 13.80
CA ARG A 710 -27.34 19.38 14.24
C ARG A 710 -26.36 20.54 14.26
N LEU A 711 -26.69 21.64 13.57
CA LEU A 711 -25.81 22.82 13.42
C LEU A 711 -25.61 23.60 14.74
N ASP A 712 -26.23 23.14 15.83
CA ASP A 712 -26.42 23.89 17.06
C ASP A 712 -26.43 23.03 18.36
N GLU A 713 -26.19 21.72 18.29
CA GLU A 713 -26.07 20.82 19.45
C GLU A 713 -24.92 19.81 19.27
N VAL A 714 -24.36 19.30 20.38
CA VAL A 714 -23.38 18.19 20.41
C VAL A 714 -23.90 17.05 19.53
N SER A 715 -23.10 16.58 18.56
CA SER A 715 -23.42 15.43 17.71
C SER A 715 -23.84 14.24 18.59
N GLY A 716 -25.02 13.69 18.33
CA GLY A 716 -25.43 12.42 18.94
C GLY A 716 -24.77 11.23 18.24
N PRO A 717 -24.83 10.01 18.82
CA PRO A 717 -24.34 8.79 18.16
C PRO A 717 -24.85 8.67 16.73
N ASP A 718 -23.99 8.22 15.82
CA ASP A 718 -24.44 7.68 14.55
C ASP A 718 -25.44 6.54 14.81
N ASN A 719 -26.52 6.53 14.04
CA ASN A 719 -27.51 5.47 14.14
C ASN A 719 -27.39 4.53 12.95
N LEU A 720 -27.45 3.23 13.24
CA LEU A 720 -27.69 2.23 12.20
C LEU A 720 -29.19 2.12 11.98
N VAL A 721 -29.65 2.59 10.84
CA VAL A 721 -31.01 2.38 10.35
C VAL A 721 -31.04 1.09 9.55
N VAL A 722 -31.83 0.14 10.02
CA VAL A 722 -32.20 -1.08 9.29
C VAL A 722 -33.55 -0.83 8.64
N TRP A 723 -33.55 -0.66 7.33
CA TRP A 723 -34.75 -0.39 6.55
C TRP A 723 -35.23 -1.65 5.81
N GLN A 724 -36.42 -2.13 6.15
CA GLN A 724 -37.12 -3.14 5.39
C GLN A 724 -38.09 -2.46 4.41
N PRO A 725 -37.93 -2.62 3.09
CA PRO A 725 -38.80 -2.00 2.10
C PRO A 725 -40.30 -2.18 2.35
N GLU A 726 -40.69 -3.37 2.83
CA GLU A 726 -42.08 -3.72 3.15
C GLU A 726 -42.41 -3.66 4.66
N GLY A 727 -41.38 -3.70 5.51
CA GLY A 727 -41.50 -3.88 6.96
C GLY A 727 -41.33 -2.61 7.80
N GLY A 728 -40.93 -1.50 7.18
CA GLY A 728 -40.64 -0.24 7.87
C GLY A 728 -39.18 -0.11 8.29
N THR A 729 -38.88 0.85 9.17
CA THR A 729 -37.52 1.16 9.61
C THR A 729 -37.36 0.85 11.10
N SER A 730 -36.22 0.30 11.48
CA SER A 730 -35.77 0.24 12.88
C SER A 730 -34.42 0.94 13.01
N THR A 731 -34.29 1.77 14.04
CA THR A 731 -33.07 2.52 14.32
C THR A 731 -32.38 1.89 15.52
N LEU A 732 -31.10 1.58 15.37
CA LEU A 732 -30.26 0.98 16.40
C LEU A 732 -29.13 1.98 16.74
N PRO A 733 -28.95 2.35 18.01
CA PRO A 733 -27.84 3.22 18.37
C PRO A 733 -26.53 2.44 18.21
N LEU A 734 -25.54 3.06 17.57
CA LEU A 734 -24.21 2.49 17.49
C LEU A 734 -23.43 2.87 18.75
N ILE A 735 -23.25 1.91 19.64
CA ILE A 735 -22.58 2.09 20.93
C ILE A 735 -21.48 1.03 21.05
N ARG A 736 -20.34 1.40 21.61
CA ARG A 736 -19.19 0.54 21.97
C ARG A 736 -19.44 -0.20 23.29
N GLU A 737 -18.58 -1.18 23.59
CA GLU A 737 -18.71 -2.00 24.82
C GLU A 737 -18.57 -1.16 26.10
N ASP A 738 -17.80 -0.08 26.05
CA ASP A 738 -17.61 0.88 27.13
C ASP A 738 -18.80 1.85 27.32
N GLY A 739 -19.83 1.76 26.47
CA GLY A 739 -21.02 2.61 26.50
C GLY A 739 -20.90 3.93 25.74
N ARG A 740 -19.77 4.19 25.07
CA ARG A 740 -19.60 5.38 24.21
C ARG A 740 -20.20 5.16 22.82
N PRO A 741 -20.62 6.22 22.11
CA PRO A 741 -21.07 6.10 20.72
C PRO A 741 -19.95 5.57 19.81
N VAL A 742 -20.31 4.86 18.73
CA VAL A 742 -19.39 4.63 17.61
C VAL A 742 -19.52 5.83 16.68
N ASP A 743 -18.55 6.73 16.73
CA ASP A 743 -18.53 7.92 15.89
C ASP A 743 -17.92 7.57 14.53
N HIS A 744 -18.67 7.80 13.45
CA HIS A 744 -18.22 7.67 12.06
C HIS A 744 -17.61 6.31 11.67
N CYS A 745 -18.45 5.44 11.12
CA CYS A 745 -18.00 4.17 10.54
C CYS A 745 -17.12 4.38 9.30
N GLN A 746 -15.80 4.51 9.46
CA GLN A 746 -14.87 4.81 8.36
C GLN A 746 -14.76 3.65 7.38
N TYR A 747 -14.64 2.43 7.92
CA TYR A 747 -14.68 1.19 7.14
C TYR A 747 -15.80 0.31 7.64
N SER A 748 -16.50 -0.31 6.70
CA SER A 748 -17.61 -1.21 7.02
C SER A 748 -17.57 -2.46 6.16
N ALA A 749 -17.88 -3.61 6.76
CA ALA A 749 -18.14 -4.85 6.05
C ALA A 749 -19.43 -5.49 6.57
N ILE A 750 -20.22 -6.08 5.68
CA ILE A 750 -21.46 -6.76 6.03
C ILE A 750 -21.25 -8.26 5.82
N SER A 751 -21.61 -9.07 6.82
CA SER A 751 -21.61 -10.52 6.69
C SER A 751 -22.78 -10.98 5.82
N HIS A 752 -22.53 -11.92 4.91
CA HIS A 752 -23.53 -12.47 4.00
C HIS A 752 -24.28 -13.69 4.56
N THR A 753 -23.82 -14.20 5.70
CA THR A 753 -24.33 -15.42 6.33
C THR A 753 -24.92 -15.15 7.71
N LEU A 754 -24.34 -14.22 8.46
CA LEU A 754 -24.77 -13.83 9.81
C LEU A 754 -25.22 -12.37 9.80
N PRO A 755 -26.10 -11.94 10.72
CA PRO A 755 -26.60 -10.58 10.76
C PRO A 755 -25.58 -9.62 11.38
N TYR A 756 -24.33 -9.66 10.93
CA TYR A 756 -23.21 -8.93 11.49
C TYR A 756 -22.75 -7.80 10.56
N LEU A 757 -22.51 -6.64 11.16
CA LEU A 757 -21.84 -5.49 10.57
C LEU A 757 -20.53 -5.29 11.33
N ALA A 758 -19.41 -5.33 10.61
CA ALA A 758 -18.14 -4.84 11.12
C ALA A 758 -18.05 -3.35 10.82
N CYS A 759 -17.78 -2.56 11.84
CA CYS A 759 -17.66 -1.11 11.73
C CYS A 759 -16.36 -0.66 12.40
N SER A 760 -15.44 -0.14 11.60
CA SER A 760 -14.12 0.31 12.04
C SER A 760 -14.12 1.82 12.26
N ALA A 761 -13.73 2.23 13.46
CA ALA A 761 -13.56 3.62 13.90
C ALA A 761 -12.47 3.68 14.98
N ASP A 762 -11.67 4.76 14.98
CA ASP A 762 -10.77 5.15 16.07
C ASP A 762 -9.88 4.01 16.62
N ALA A 763 -9.16 3.33 15.72
CA ALA A 763 -8.28 2.19 15.98
C ALA A 763 -8.95 0.85 16.36
N GLU A 764 -10.28 0.78 16.46
CA GLU A 764 -11.02 -0.45 16.76
C GLU A 764 -12.07 -0.78 15.69
N THR A 765 -12.34 -2.08 15.52
CA THR A 765 -13.47 -2.59 14.73
C THR A 765 -14.50 -3.19 15.67
N THR A 766 -15.67 -2.55 15.73
CA THR A 766 -16.83 -3.05 16.48
C THR A 766 -17.65 -3.98 15.59
N ILE A 767 -17.92 -5.20 16.06
CA ILE A 767 -18.81 -6.14 15.39
C ILE A 767 -20.20 -6.04 16.03
N LEU A 768 -21.19 -5.65 15.23
CA LEU A 768 -22.55 -5.41 15.66
C LEU A 768 -23.49 -6.45 15.07
N ASN A 769 -24.42 -6.94 15.88
CA ASN A 769 -25.55 -7.72 15.40
C ASN A 769 -26.71 -6.78 15.09
N PHE A 770 -26.97 -6.51 13.81
CA PHE A 770 -28.02 -5.58 13.39
C PHE A 770 -29.44 -6.16 13.50
N ALA A 771 -29.59 -7.46 13.75
CA ALA A 771 -30.91 -8.05 14.03
C ALA A 771 -31.35 -7.83 15.48
N THR A 772 -30.39 -7.76 16.42
CA THR A 772 -30.67 -7.59 17.86
C THR A 772 -30.28 -6.21 18.39
N GLY A 773 -29.45 -5.45 17.66
CA GLY A 773 -28.86 -4.20 18.13
C GLY A 773 -27.75 -4.37 19.16
N SER A 774 -27.24 -5.60 19.35
CA SER A 774 -26.21 -5.88 20.35
C SER A 774 -24.81 -5.92 19.74
N ILE A 775 -23.82 -5.48 20.49
CA ILE A 775 -22.41 -5.71 20.17
C ILE A 775 -22.08 -7.20 20.34
N VAL A 776 -21.39 -7.76 19.36
CA VAL A 776 -20.89 -9.15 19.37
C VAL A 776 -19.48 -9.20 19.95
N GLY A 777 -18.64 -8.21 19.60
CA GLY A 777 -17.30 -8.02 20.14
C GLY A 777 -16.59 -6.84 19.50
N THR A 778 -15.40 -6.53 20.01
CA THR A 778 -14.54 -5.45 19.53
C THR A 778 -13.14 -6.00 19.26
N ILE A 779 -12.55 -5.59 18.14
CA ILE A 779 -11.21 -5.97 17.71
C ILE A 779 -10.35 -4.70 17.66
N ARG A 780 -9.16 -4.72 18.25
CA ARG A 780 -8.24 -3.57 18.26
C ARG A 780 -7.47 -3.43 16.95
N ARG A 781 -8.21 -3.13 15.89
CA ARG A 781 -7.68 -2.90 14.55
C ARG A 781 -8.67 -2.09 13.72
N ALA A 782 -8.21 -1.03 13.05
CA ALA A 782 -9.02 -0.22 12.13
C ALA A 782 -8.25 0.28 10.90
N ASP A 783 -7.07 -0.29 10.65
CA ASP A 783 -6.14 0.11 9.58
C ASP A 783 -6.69 -0.08 8.16
N SER A 784 -7.63 -1.02 7.95
CA SER A 784 -8.30 -1.23 6.67
C SER A 784 -9.64 -1.96 6.79
N VAL A 785 -10.35 -2.12 5.66
CA VAL A 785 -11.61 -2.86 5.57
C VAL A 785 -11.37 -4.35 5.88
N GLY A 786 -11.80 -4.79 7.07
CA GLY A 786 -11.77 -6.20 7.45
C GLY A 786 -12.73 -7.03 6.61
N ARG A 787 -12.38 -8.29 6.35
CA ARG A 787 -13.19 -9.22 5.54
C ARG A 787 -13.80 -10.29 6.43
N PHE A 788 -15.11 -10.49 6.39
CA PHE A 788 -15.73 -11.63 7.07
C PHE A 788 -15.25 -12.96 6.45
N LEU A 789 -14.81 -13.87 7.32
CA LEU A 789 -14.27 -15.19 7.01
C LEU A 789 -15.10 -16.26 7.71
N ARG A 790 -14.89 -17.53 7.33
CA ARG A 790 -15.49 -18.71 7.99
C ARG A 790 -17.00 -18.55 8.18
N ASP A 791 -17.69 -18.22 7.08
CA ASP A 791 -19.13 -17.96 7.05
C ASP A 791 -19.58 -16.92 8.11
N GLY A 792 -18.81 -15.84 8.24
CA GLY A 792 -19.14 -14.70 9.09
C GLY A 792 -18.80 -14.87 10.57
N SER A 793 -18.23 -16.01 10.97
CA SER A 793 -17.82 -16.28 12.36
C SER A 793 -16.44 -15.71 12.72
N ALA A 794 -15.65 -15.34 11.71
CA ALA A 794 -14.37 -14.69 11.85
C ALA A 794 -14.26 -13.48 10.93
N ILE A 795 -13.25 -12.66 11.15
CA ILE A 795 -12.89 -11.51 10.32
C ILE A 795 -11.37 -11.44 10.21
N GLY A 796 -10.84 -11.05 9.05
CA GLY A 796 -9.40 -10.99 8.82
C GLY A 796 -8.94 -9.79 8.00
N TRP A 797 -7.63 -9.55 8.07
CA TRP A 797 -6.93 -8.44 7.43
C TRP A 797 -5.56 -8.91 6.90
N PRO A 798 -4.98 -8.26 5.88
CA PRO A 798 -3.57 -8.46 5.53
C PRO A 798 -2.68 -8.11 6.71
N ASN A 799 -1.64 -8.88 7.00
CA ASN A 799 -0.71 -8.53 8.08
C ASN A 799 0.16 -7.33 7.64
N LEU A 800 0.31 -6.33 8.52
CA LEU A 800 1.01 -5.08 8.22
C LEU A 800 2.53 -5.25 8.09
N SER A 801 3.10 -6.21 8.80
CA SER A 801 4.54 -6.49 8.80
C SER A 801 4.93 -7.52 7.73
N ASN A 802 3.98 -8.37 7.30
CA ASN A 802 4.18 -9.34 6.23
C ASN A 802 2.90 -9.46 5.35
N PRO A 803 2.88 -8.85 4.16
CA PRO A 803 1.70 -8.83 3.29
C PRO A 803 1.28 -10.19 2.73
N VAL A 804 2.14 -11.21 2.83
CA VAL A 804 1.83 -12.59 2.43
C VAL A 804 0.92 -13.26 3.46
N GLU A 805 1.02 -12.85 4.73
CA GLU A 805 0.28 -13.40 5.86
C GLU A 805 -0.98 -12.57 6.16
N ILE A 806 -1.90 -13.16 6.94
CA ILE A 806 -3.14 -12.50 7.35
C ILE A 806 -3.34 -12.66 8.86
N ASP A 807 -3.91 -11.64 9.50
CA ASP A 807 -4.34 -11.76 10.88
C ASP A 807 -5.84 -12.06 10.89
N VAL A 808 -6.23 -13.10 11.62
CA VAL A 808 -7.62 -13.57 11.70
C VAL A 808 -8.09 -13.50 13.15
N PHE A 809 -9.28 -12.94 13.35
CA PHE A 809 -9.92 -12.84 14.66
C PHE A 809 -11.32 -13.45 14.59
N SER A 810 -11.76 -14.05 15.70
CA SER A 810 -13.17 -14.34 15.87
C SER A 810 -13.96 -13.03 15.92
N VAL A 811 -15.25 -13.06 15.61
CA VAL A 811 -16.13 -11.89 15.76
C VAL A 811 -16.22 -11.35 17.19
N LYS A 812 -15.66 -12.06 18.17
CA LYS A 812 -15.57 -11.64 19.57
C LYS A 812 -14.24 -10.96 19.93
N GLY A 813 -13.29 -10.87 19.00
CA GLY A 813 -11.97 -10.27 19.25
C GLY A 813 -10.87 -11.25 19.63
N GLU A 814 -11.13 -12.56 19.62
CA GLU A 814 -10.11 -13.56 19.95
C GLU A 814 -9.23 -13.86 18.71
N PRO A 815 -7.89 -13.80 18.79
CA PRO A 815 -7.03 -14.16 17.68
C PRO A 815 -7.20 -15.65 17.34
N LEU A 816 -7.18 -15.96 16.05
CA LEU A 816 -7.31 -17.32 15.51
C LEU A 816 -6.15 -17.60 14.56
N ASP A 817 -5.65 -18.84 14.58
CA ASP A 817 -4.68 -19.29 13.58
C ASP A 817 -5.34 -19.29 12.19
N PRO A 818 -4.75 -18.64 11.17
CA PRO A 818 -5.26 -18.66 9.81
C PRO A 818 -5.31 -20.08 9.24
N ILE A 819 -6.36 -20.39 8.49
CA ILE A 819 -6.44 -21.63 7.69
C ILE A 819 -6.34 -21.30 6.20
N MET A 820 -6.00 -22.28 5.36
CA MET A 820 -5.84 -22.09 3.91
C MET A 820 -7.00 -21.31 3.26
N GLN A 821 -8.24 -21.61 3.63
CA GLN A 821 -9.44 -20.97 3.10
C GLN A 821 -9.54 -19.48 3.44
N ASP A 822 -8.94 -19.04 4.55
CA ASP A 822 -8.97 -17.65 4.99
C ASP A 822 -8.16 -16.74 4.04
N TYR A 823 -7.21 -17.27 3.28
CA TYR A 823 -6.37 -16.51 2.35
C TYR A 823 -7.06 -16.13 1.05
N VAL A 824 -8.15 -16.81 0.68
CA VAL A 824 -8.79 -16.68 -0.63
C VAL A 824 -9.33 -15.27 -0.93
N PRO A 825 -9.92 -14.56 0.04
CA PRO A 825 -10.34 -13.16 -0.14
C PRO A 825 -9.17 -12.16 -0.26
N PHE A 826 -7.92 -12.60 -0.11
CA PHE A 826 -6.74 -11.74 -0.16
C PHE A 826 -5.90 -12.07 -1.41
N GLY A 827 -5.19 -11.08 -1.95
CA GLY A 827 -4.29 -11.28 -3.11
C GLY A 827 -4.99 -11.46 -4.47
N GLN A 828 -6.26 -11.07 -4.60
CA GLN A 828 -6.93 -11.02 -5.92
C GLN A 828 -6.60 -9.71 -6.61
N LEU A 829 -6.01 -9.79 -7.80
CA LEU A 829 -5.43 -8.64 -8.51
C LEU A 829 -6.21 -8.31 -9.78
N ALA A 830 -6.15 -7.05 -10.18
CA ALA A 830 -6.52 -6.58 -11.51
C ALA A 830 -5.27 -5.91 -12.09
N LEU A 831 -4.89 -6.25 -13.33
CA LEU A 831 -3.69 -5.76 -13.97
C LEU A 831 -4.02 -5.07 -15.30
N LEU A 832 -3.51 -3.86 -15.55
CA LEU A 832 -3.63 -3.15 -16.82
C LEU A 832 -2.26 -3.05 -17.48
N GLY A 833 -2.10 -3.65 -18.67
CA GLY A 833 -0.81 -3.69 -19.35
C GLY A 833 0.32 -4.31 -18.52
N GLY A 834 -0.03 -5.22 -17.60
CA GLY A 834 0.90 -5.82 -16.64
C GLY A 834 1.07 -5.06 -15.31
N GLN A 835 0.48 -3.87 -15.15
CA GLN A 835 0.58 -3.07 -13.92
C GLN A 835 -0.59 -3.35 -12.98
N ILE A 836 -0.34 -3.52 -11.68
CA ILE A 836 -1.38 -3.74 -10.68
C ILE A 836 -2.26 -2.49 -10.53
N LEU A 837 -3.57 -2.66 -10.65
CA LEU A 837 -4.57 -1.62 -10.46
C LEU A 837 -4.96 -1.52 -8.98
N THR A 838 -4.31 -0.61 -8.29
CA THR A 838 -4.37 -0.45 -6.83
C THR A 838 -5.70 0.08 -6.27
N ASN A 839 -6.53 0.73 -7.09
CA ASN A 839 -7.82 1.32 -6.66
C ASN A 839 -9.02 0.36 -6.72
N VAL A 840 -8.80 -0.89 -7.14
CA VAL A 840 -9.84 -1.90 -7.15
C VAL A 840 -9.88 -2.56 -5.77
N ALA A 841 -10.56 -1.93 -4.80
CA ALA A 841 -10.98 -2.68 -3.61
C ALA A 841 -11.85 -3.84 -4.08
N THR A 842 -11.32 -5.07 -3.96
CA THR A 842 -12.01 -6.29 -4.36
C THR A 842 -12.97 -6.63 -3.23
N ASP A 843 -14.26 -6.30 -3.36
CA ASP A 843 -15.26 -6.85 -2.44
C ASP A 843 -15.56 -8.28 -2.89
N LEU A 844 -14.81 -9.24 -2.33
CA LEU A 844 -14.90 -10.67 -2.65
C LEU A 844 -16.04 -11.36 -1.90
N SER A 845 -17.00 -10.60 -1.40
CA SER A 845 -18.25 -11.14 -0.84
C SER A 845 -18.86 -12.15 -1.82
N GLY A 846 -18.69 -13.45 -1.54
CA GLY A 846 -19.21 -14.55 -2.35
C GLY A 846 -18.16 -15.51 -2.93
N TYR A 847 -16.87 -15.17 -3.01
CA TYR A 847 -15.85 -16.14 -3.42
C TYR A 847 -15.44 -17.03 -2.25
N SER A 848 -16.18 -18.13 -2.07
CA SER A 848 -15.90 -19.13 -1.05
C SER A 848 -14.89 -20.16 -1.55
N ALA A 849 -13.80 -20.33 -0.79
CA ALA A 849 -12.79 -21.34 -0.99
C ALA A 849 -13.30 -22.80 -0.83
N GLN A 850 -14.56 -22.99 -0.45
CA GLN A 850 -15.14 -24.29 -0.07
C GLN A 850 -15.11 -25.34 -1.19
N GLU A 851 -15.05 -24.94 -2.47
CA GLU A 851 -14.93 -25.86 -3.62
C GLU A 851 -13.47 -26.19 -4.00
N ILE A 852 -12.47 -25.57 -3.36
CA ILE A 852 -11.07 -25.78 -3.70
C ILE A 852 -10.56 -27.04 -2.99
N PRO A 853 -10.06 -28.05 -3.73
CA PRO A 853 -9.49 -29.24 -3.11
C PRO A 853 -8.25 -28.90 -2.28
N THR A 854 -7.87 -29.78 -1.37
CA THR A 854 -6.64 -29.65 -0.56
C THR A 854 -5.74 -30.88 -0.74
N ALA A 855 -4.49 -30.77 -0.27
CA ALA A 855 -3.47 -31.82 -0.30
C ALA A 855 -3.36 -32.48 -1.70
N LEU A 856 -3.37 -33.81 -1.75
CA LEU A 856 -3.16 -34.57 -2.99
C LEU A 856 -4.17 -34.23 -4.10
N ALA A 857 -5.44 -34.00 -3.75
CA ALA A 857 -6.46 -33.63 -4.73
C ALA A 857 -6.21 -32.25 -5.36
N LEU A 858 -5.64 -31.32 -4.59
CA LEU A 858 -5.19 -30.03 -5.11
C LEU A 858 -4.00 -30.19 -6.05
N TYR A 859 -3.01 -30.98 -5.64
CA TYR A 859 -1.83 -31.26 -6.45
C TYR A 859 -2.22 -31.87 -7.80
N GLU A 860 -3.10 -32.87 -7.81
CA GLU A 860 -3.60 -33.50 -9.03
C GLU A 860 -4.39 -32.50 -9.91
N ALA A 861 -5.23 -31.67 -9.30
CA ALA A 861 -5.99 -30.65 -10.01
C ALA A 861 -5.06 -29.60 -10.66
N ALA A 862 -4.05 -29.13 -9.95
CA ALA A 862 -3.07 -28.17 -10.46
C ALA A 862 -2.21 -28.77 -11.57
N MET A 863 -1.74 -30.02 -11.42
CA MET A 863 -1.01 -30.75 -12.47
C MET A 863 -1.86 -30.95 -13.74
N ALA A 864 -3.19 -31.05 -13.61
CA ALA A 864 -4.10 -31.17 -14.74
C ALA A 864 -4.25 -29.84 -15.52
N GLU A 865 -4.05 -28.67 -14.89
CA GLU A 865 -4.10 -27.36 -15.56
C GLU A 865 -2.85 -27.08 -16.42
N LEU A 866 -1.72 -27.74 -16.15
CA LEU A 866 -0.47 -27.57 -16.89
C LEU A 866 -0.53 -28.19 -18.30
N SER A 867 0.17 -27.56 -19.24
CA SER A 867 0.40 -28.13 -20.58
C SER A 867 1.28 -29.38 -20.52
N ASP A 868 1.28 -30.21 -21.57
CA ASP A 868 2.14 -31.40 -21.62
C ASP A 868 3.63 -31.03 -21.54
N ASP A 869 4.02 -29.90 -22.15
CA ASP A 869 5.39 -29.40 -22.13
C ASP A 869 5.77 -28.90 -20.73
N ASP A 870 4.89 -28.14 -20.06
CA ASP A 870 5.15 -27.64 -18.69
C ASP A 870 5.24 -28.80 -17.70
N ARG A 871 4.36 -29.81 -17.82
CA ARG A 871 4.45 -31.04 -17.01
C ARG A 871 5.77 -31.76 -17.22
N ALA A 872 6.21 -31.89 -18.48
CA ALA A 872 7.47 -32.54 -18.79
C ALA A 872 8.66 -31.77 -18.21
N GLN A 873 8.68 -30.45 -18.34
CA GLN A 873 9.73 -29.60 -17.76
C GLN A 873 9.76 -29.67 -16.23
N LEU A 874 8.59 -29.61 -15.58
CA LEU A 874 8.46 -29.72 -14.13
C LEU A 874 8.99 -31.07 -13.61
N LEU A 875 8.68 -32.17 -14.29
CA LEU A 875 9.16 -33.51 -13.93
C LEU A 875 10.67 -33.68 -14.18
N LEU A 876 11.24 -32.97 -15.17
CA LEU A 876 12.67 -32.98 -15.47
C LEU A 876 13.50 -32.10 -14.52
N ALA A 877 12.88 -31.07 -13.94
CA ALA A 877 13.54 -30.10 -13.07
C ALA A 877 13.65 -30.54 -11.60
N ARG A 878 12.92 -31.58 -11.18
CA ARG A 878 12.94 -32.06 -9.79
C ARG A 878 14.18 -32.93 -9.51
N PRO A 879 14.91 -32.69 -8.41
CA PRO A 879 15.86 -33.67 -7.88
C PRO A 879 15.10 -34.97 -7.50
N GLU A 880 15.75 -36.12 -7.70
CA GLU A 880 15.21 -37.45 -7.31
C GLU A 880 14.99 -37.58 -5.80
#